data_AF-A0AAW2H8X4-F1
#
_entry.id   AF-A0AAW2H8X4-F1
#
_cell.length_a   1.000
_cell.length_b   1.000
_cell.length_c   1.000
_cell.angle_alpha   90.00
_cell.angle_beta   90.00
_cell.angle_gamma   90.00
#
_symmetry.space_group_name_H-M   'P 1'
#
loop_
_entity.id
_entity.type
_entity.pdbx_description
1 polymer ?
#
loop_
_entity_poly.entity_id
_entity_poly.type
_entity_poly.pdbx_seq_one_letter_code
_entity_poly.pdbx_strand_id
1 'polypeptide(L)'
;MQSEMPYSNCMHVMRSEEIRSHLRKQSRSDAEKCMEDIEKQNELLKALLDRKKRDMDAHDLAYRYFMMKLWERIPCYVKPCIRDASAPEIQVSLFEFLETHREMDKSFSLHFNPITDIKTIKEYEKELEKLRSENFSIKHELSYYKSNRGEVSPDIKQLIEDSHRSIEILEREKAQIMKKYEDDVKCTRERILAMENENKRLVMCIERLNSDNERMKMDNQRLGELIAQQQGLDESNKVSSAHVVAENERLKSLVSQMSHDVKSKEDALRHQDTAYQEKLRELQDRADGMEREKEELGCSLKKYEEEMGGLREALGNRDTRLAKLEEYGRELEAAVKERERCIYELREKEGAYKTDLERTAGELSYEQGLRREREREIGMLKAQIHEIQSILGRYEREFERIRSQAEDKENAMRKRLQSLCSKESELESFYNQEVKKYEAENNELKNQFHILKNRYQHIMRQAIDCVFFEAEKVRGVKEDILRLRGSICKLIVLKNSIAGDRRRALEDKSALSHEKKRLAEELEVLKSEVARAKEKETLPERCMKFLNSIGLSGNEDRSSVVMHFAKMHSELMDRIRVMEKEIGEITYFAENNKNVLHIRTLRLLDNFTREFSSAKTELEECKAYLEKKNREIKVAKKEKIEFDNKLRVAERKRDELQNVLVRMRDRYNSVEKELRCKSEIISKLQTKINAHFS
;
A
#
# COMPACT_ATOMS: atom_id res chain seq x y z
N MET A 1 -76.43 -95.27 20.48
CA MET A 1 -75.03 -95.51 20.86
C MET A 1 -74.20 -94.42 20.19
N GLN A 2 -73.79 -93.40 20.96
CA GLN A 2 -72.37 -93.16 21.33
C GLN A 2 -71.48 -92.96 20.09
N SER A 3 -71.12 -91.72 19.74
CA SER A 3 -69.96 -90.95 20.28
C SER A 3 -68.68 -91.24 19.48
N GLU A 4 -68.22 -90.28 18.67
CA GLU A 4 -66.88 -89.65 18.77
C GLU A 4 -66.58 -88.70 17.57
N MET A 5 -66.23 -87.45 17.90
CA MET A 5 -65.58 -86.44 17.04
C MET A 5 -64.02 -86.60 17.10
N PRO A 6 -63.17 -85.60 16.79
CA PRO A 6 -62.76 -85.05 15.48
C PRO A 6 -61.20 -84.98 15.33
N TYR A 7 -60.63 -85.29 14.16
CA TYR A 7 -59.15 -85.20 13.96
C TYR A 7 -58.64 -84.08 13.03
N SER A 8 -59.51 -83.26 12.42
CA SER A 8 -59.06 -82.29 11.41
C SER A 8 -58.60 -80.93 11.98
N ASN A 9 -59.11 -80.50 13.14
CA ASN A 9 -58.81 -79.17 13.70
C ASN A 9 -57.48 -79.07 14.50
N CYS A 10 -56.81 -80.19 14.80
CA CYS A 10 -55.59 -80.18 15.61
C CYS A 10 -54.31 -79.82 14.81
N MET A 11 -54.25 -80.20 13.52
CA MET A 11 -53.07 -79.99 12.67
C MET A 11 -52.85 -78.51 12.29
N HIS A 12 -53.92 -77.73 12.14
CA HIS A 12 -53.81 -76.29 11.85
C HIS A 12 -53.37 -75.46 13.07
N VAL A 13 -53.74 -75.87 14.28
CA VAL A 13 -53.29 -75.21 15.52
C VAL A 13 -51.81 -75.48 15.78
N MET A 14 -51.34 -76.72 15.57
CA MET A 14 -49.93 -77.09 15.75
C MET A 14 -48.99 -76.34 14.80
N ARG A 15 -49.33 -76.22 13.50
CA ARG A 15 -48.54 -75.41 12.54
C ARG A 15 -48.52 -73.92 12.89
N SER A 16 -49.62 -73.38 13.40
CA SER A 16 -49.69 -71.99 13.86
C SER A 16 -48.79 -71.76 15.09
N GLU A 17 -48.71 -72.72 16.00
CA GLU A 17 -47.83 -72.63 17.18
C GLU A 17 -46.34 -72.79 16.85
N GLU A 18 -45.99 -73.64 15.89
CA GLU A 18 -44.62 -73.75 15.38
C GLU A 18 -44.15 -72.45 14.71
N ILE A 19 -44.99 -71.83 13.88
CA ILE A 19 -44.68 -70.53 13.25
C ILE A 19 -44.53 -69.43 14.31
N ARG A 20 -45.43 -69.37 15.31
CA ARG A 20 -45.32 -68.41 16.42
C ARG A 20 -44.07 -68.66 17.26
N SER A 21 -43.69 -69.92 17.49
CA SER A 21 -42.46 -70.29 18.20
C SER A 21 -41.22 -69.83 17.44
N HIS A 22 -41.20 -70.01 16.12
CA HIS A 22 -40.10 -69.55 15.27
C HIS A 22 -39.97 -68.02 15.25
N LEU A 23 -41.09 -67.30 15.10
CA LEU A 23 -41.10 -65.84 15.13
C LEU A 23 -40.63 -65.29 16.49
N ARG A 24 -41.03 -65.92 17.62
CA ARG A 24 -40.53 -65.53 18.95
C ARG A 24 -39.03 -65.78 19.12
N LYS A 25 -38.50 -66.87 18.56
CA LYS A 25 -37.05 -67.15 18.59
C LYS A 25 -36.27 -66.15 17.74
N GLN A 26 -36.80 -65.78 16.57
CA GLN A 26 -36.18 -64.80 15.69
C GLN A 26 -36.20 -63.40 16.32
N SER A 27 -37.33 -62.95 16.85
CA SER A 27 -37.39 -61.67 17.57
C SER A 27 -36.49 -61.62 18.81
N ARG A 28 -36.29 -62.74 19.51
CA ARG A 28 -35.31 -62.82 20.62
C ARG A 28 -33.87 -62.72 20.11
N SER A 29 -33.53 -63.43 19.03
CA SER A 29 -32.20 -63.35 18.42
C SER A 29 -31.88 -61.95 17.90
N ASP A 30 -32.87 -61.26 17.32
CA ASP A 30 -32.72 -59.88 16.84
C ASP A 30 -32.59 -58.90 18.01
N ALA A 31 -33.32 -59.11 19.10
CA ALA A 31 -33.20 -58.32 20.33
C ALA A 31 -31.85 -58.52 21.02
N GLU A 32 -31.34 -59.76 21.10
CA GLU A 32 -30.02 -60.08 21.65
C GLU A 32 -28.90 -59.40 20.83
N LYS A 33 -29.00 -59.45 19.50
CA LYS A 33 -28.04 -58.79 18.61
C LYS A 33 -28.07 -57.26 18.76
N CYS A 34 -29.26 -56.68 18.90
CA CYS A 34 -29.42 -55.25 19.16
C CYS A 34 -28.81 -54.84 20.52
N MET A 35 -29.00 -55.65 21.57
CA MET A 35 -28.38 -55.42 22.88
C MET A 35 -26.84 -55.53 22.82
N GLU A 36 -26.31 -56.50 22.08
CA GLU A 36 -24.87 -56.66 21.90
C GLU A 36 -24.24 -55.47 21.14
N ASP A 37 -24.94 -54.93 20.15
CA ASP A 37 -24.50 -53.73 19.42
C ASP A 37 -24.54 -52.48 20.31
N ILE A 38 -25.54 -52.34 21.18
CA ILE A 38 -25.62 -51.26 22.18
C ILE A 38 -24.47 -51.36 23.20
N GLU A 39 -24.14 -52.56 23.68
CA GLU A 39 -23.00 -52.78 24.57
C GLU A 39 -21.67 -52.40 23.91
N LYS A 40 -21.45 -52.81 22.65
CA LYS A 40 -20.26 -52.42 21.86
C LYS A 40 -20.17 -50.90 21.67
N GLN A 41 -21.28 -50.21 21.42
CA GLN A 41 -21.30 -48.75 21.31
C GLN A 41 -20.97 -48.07 22.66
N ASN A 42 -21.48 -48.60 23.76
CA ASN A 42 -21.18 -48.07 25.10
C ASN A 42 -19.70 -48.27 25.48
N GLU A 43 -19.10 -49.42 25.15
CA GLU A 43 -17.66 -49.64 25.34
C GLU A 43 -16.82 -48.66 24.50
N LEU A 44 -17.21 -48.42 23.25
CA LEU A 44 -16.55 -47.45 22.39
C LEU A 44 -16.62 -46.02 22.97
N LEU A 45 -17.79 -45.64 23.49
CA LEU A 45 -18.00 -44.33 24.12
C LEU A 45 -17.14 -44.16 25.38
N LYS A 46 -17.03 -45.22 26.19
CA LYS A 46 -16.19 -45.26 27.38
C LYS A 46 -14.70 -45.12 27.03
N ALA A 47 -14.24 -45.81 25.98
CA ALA A 47 -12.87 -45.70 25.48
C ALA A 47 -12.55 -44.29 24.95
N LEU A 48 -13.50 -43.62 24.30
CA LEU A 48 -13.35 -42.24 23.85
C LEU A 48 -13.30 -41.23 25.01
N LEU A 49 -14.10 -41.43 26.05
CA LEU A 49 -14.05 -40.63 27.27
C LEU A 49 -12.72 -40.79 28.01
N ASP A 50 -12.20 -42.01 28.13
CA ASP A 50 -10.89 -42.27 28.75
C ASP A 50 -9.72 -41.72 27.92
N ARG A 51 -9.86 -41.66 26.59
CA ARG A 51 -8.90 -40.98 25.72
C ARG A 51 -8.92 -39.48 25.93
N LYS A 52 -10.11 -38.87 25.97
CA LYS A 52 -10.27 -37.44 26.21
C LYS A 52 -9.75 -37.02 27.58
N LYS A 53 -9.94 -37.85 28.61
CA LYS A 53 -9.40 -37.64 29.96
C LYS A 53 -7.87 -37.65 29.96
N ARG A 54 -7.24 -38.62 29.29
CA ARG A 54 -5.78 -38.69 29.11
C ARG A 54 -5.21 -37.48 28.34
N ASP A 55 -5.91 -37.01 27.31
CA ASP A 55 -5.48 -35.83 26.56
C ASP A 55 -5.59 -34.55 27.40
N MET A 56 -6.60 -34.46 28.27
CA MET A 56 -6.75 -33.38 29.26
C MET A 56 -5.62 -33.40 30.30
N ASP A 57 -5.32 -34.58 30.85
CA ASP A 57 -4.23 -34.74 31.83
C ASP A 57 -2.86 -34.43 31.21
N ALA A 58 -2.66 -34.77 29.93
CA ALA A 58 -1.45 -34.41 29.18
C ALA A 58 -1.35 -32.90 28.93
N HIS A 59 -2.47 -32.23 28.64
CA HIS A 59 -2.51 -30.78 28.50
C HIS A 59 -2.25 -30.07 29.84
N ASP A 60 -2.76 -30.60 30.95
CA ASP A 60 -2.51 -30.06 32.29
C ASP A 60 -1.05 -30.26 32.72
N LEU A 61 -0.45 -31.39 32.35
CA LEU A 61 0.98 -31.67 32.57
C LEU A 61 1.87 -30.75 31.71
N ALA A 62 1.51 -30.53 30.44
CA ALA A 62 2.22 -29.62 29.55
C ALA A 62 2.12 -28.16 30.03
N TYR A 63 0.95 -27.76 30.54
CA TYR A 63 0.74 -26.44 31.13
C TYR A 63 1.57 -26.25 32.40
N ARG A 64 1.60 -27.23 33.31
CA ARG A 64 2.47 -27.18 34.50
C ARG A 64 3.95 -27.14 34.14
N TYR A 65 4.38 -27.91 33.14
CA TYR A 65 5.77 -27.89 32.65
C TYR A 65 6.14 -26.54 32.04
N PHE A 66 5.25 -25.95 31.26
CA PHE A 66 5.42 -24.62 30.69
C PHE A 66 5.52 -23.55 31.78
N MET A 67 4.61 -23.57 32.77
CA MET A 67 4.63 -22.64 33.90
C MET A 67 5.89 -22.78 34.75
N MET A 68 6.37 -24.01 34.97
CA MET A 68 7.62 -24.26 35.69
C MET A 68 8.84 -23.70 34.92
N LYS A 69 8.88 -23.85 33.59
CA LYS A 69 9.94 -23.28 32.75
C LYS A 69 9.87 -21.74 32.63
N LEU A 70 8.66 -21.17 32.70
CA LEU A 70 8.49 -19.72 32.80
C LEU A 70 9.03 -19.21 34.14
N TRP A 71 8.75 -19.91 35.23
CA TRP A 71 9.19 -19.56 36.59
C TRP A 71 10.72 -19.59 36.77
N GLU A 72 11.40 -20.52 36.08
CA GLU A 72 12.87 -20.58 36.03
C GLU A 72 13.49 -19.35 35.36
N ARG A 73 12.81 -18.74 34.38
CA ARG A 73 13.30 -17.60 33.59
C ARG A 73 13.02 -16.22 34.19
N ILE A 74 12.20 -16.14 35.24
CA ILE A 74 11.95 -14.87 35.94
C ILE A 74 13.20 -14.50 36.78
N PRO A 75 13.72 -13.26 36.70
CA PRO A 75 14.89 -12.82 37.48
C PRO A 75 14.69 -12.95 39.00
N CYS A 76 15.76 -13.30 39.72
CA CYS A 76 15.72 -13.68 41.14
C CYS A 76 15.12 -12.62 42.09
N TYR A 77 15.19 -11.34 41.72
CA TYR A 77 14.68 -10.22 42.51
C TYR A 77 13.17 -9.98 42.36
N VAL A 78 12.51 -10.62 41.38
CA VAL A 78 11.04 -10.53 41.17
C VAL A 78 10.30 -11.67 41.87
N LYS A 79 10.97 -12.79 42.13
CA LYS A 79 10.38 -13.99 42.75
C LYS A 79 9.79 -13.76 44.16
N PRO A 80 10.32 -12.87 45.02
CA PRO A 80 9.72 -12.59 46.33
C PRO A 80 8.36 -11.88 46.22
N CYS A 81 8.15 -11.03 45.21
CA CYS A 81 6.92 -10.25 45.06
C CYS A 81 5.72 -11.07 44.55
N ILE A 82 5.96 -12.22 43.90
CA ILE A 82 4.91 -13.09 43.37
C ILE A 82 4.45 -14.12 44.42
N ARG A 83 5.26 -14.37 45.47
CA ARG A 83 4.98 -15.41 46.47
C ARG A 83 3.85 -15.03 47.44
N ASP A 84 3.55 -13.74 47.58
CA ASP A 84 2.55 -13.21 48.51
C ASP A 84 1.17 -12.91 47.88
N ALA A 85 1.00 -13.20 46.58
CA ALA A 85 -0.28 -12.99 45.88
C ALA A 85 -1.12 -14.29 45.86
N SER A 86 -1.75 -14.61 46.99
CA SER A 86 -2.66 -15.75 47.13
C SER A 86 -4.11 -15.42 46.72
N ALA A 87 -4.31 -14.94 45.48
CA ALA A 87 -5.65 -14.74 44.92
C ALA A 87 -5.71 -15.04 43.40
N PRO A 88 -6.61 -15.92 42.93
CA PRO A 88 -6.66 -16.36 41.52
C PRO A 88 -7.12 -15.29 40.53
N GLU A 89 -7.61 -14.14 40.98
CA GLU A 89 -8.11 -13.05 40.12
C GLU A 89 -6.99 -12.11 39.59
N ILE A 90 -5.80 -12.13 40.19
CA ILE A 90 -4.68 -11.24 39.79
C ILE A 90 -3.81 -11.87 38.67
N GLN A 91 -3.89 -13.19 38.46
CA GLN A 91 -3.06 -13.89 37.47
C GLN A 91 -3.48 -13.64 36.02
N VAL A 92 -4.73 -13.25 35.75
CA VAL A 92 -5.23 -12.98 34.40
C VAL A 92 -4.77 -11.59 33.91
N SER A 93 -4.69 -10.59 34.80
CA SER A 93 -4.27 -9.22 34.46
C SER A 93 -2.76 -9.08 34.22
N LEU A 94 -1.93 -9.89 34.90
CA LEU A 94 -0.48 -9.88 34.69
C LEU A 94 -0.08 -10.48 33.32
N PHE A 95 -0.92 -11.33 32.74
CA PHE A 95 -0.68 -11.98 31.46
C PHE A 95 -0.91 -11.01 30.28
N GLU A 96 -1.96 -10.18 30.34
CA GLU A 96 -2.21 -9.11 29.35
C GLU A 96 -1.15 -7.99 29.39
N PHE A 97 -0.55 -7.74 30.56
CA PHE A 97 0.49 -6.73 30.73
C PHE A 97 1.88 -7.17 30.20
N LEU A 98 2.19 -8.47 30.25
CA LEU A 98 3.49 -8.99 29.78
C LEU A 98 3.52 -9.30 28.28
N GLU A 99 2.36 -9.54 27.66
CA GLU A 99 2.26 -9.77 26.21
C GLU A 99 2.35 -8.46 25.42
N THR A 100 1.85 -7.36 25.98
CA THR A 100 1.95 -6.01 25.39
C THR A 100 3.36 -5.40 25.47
N HIS A 101 4.16 -5.77 26.47
CA HIS A 101 5.54 -5.25 26.59
C HIS A 101 6.56 -5.95 25.68
N ARG A 102 6.27 -7.14 25.15
CA ARG A 102 7.21 -7.89 24.30
C ARG A 102 7.20 -7.46 22.83
N GLU A 103 6.15 -6.77 22.38
CA GLU A 103 6.08 -6.20 21.03
C GLU A 103 6.68 -4.78 20.94
N MET A 104 6.81 -4.05 22.06
CA MET A 104 7.36 -2.69 22.05
C MET A 104 8.88 -2.61 21.84
N ASP A 105 9.66 -3.61 22.30
CA ASP A 105 11.13 -3.58 22.23
C ASP A 105 11.72 -3.87 20.84
N LYS A 106 10.90 -4.27 19.85
CA LYS A 106 11.33 -4.44 18.45
C LYS A 106 10.98 -3.27 17.53
N SER A 107 10.25 -2.28 18.04
CA SER A 107 9.73 -1.13 17.26
C SER A 107 10.50 0.18 17.46
N PHE A 108 11.50 0.22 18.34
CA PHE A 108 12.32 1.43 18.59
C PHE A 108 13.73 1.34 17.99
N SER A 109 13.86 0.87 16.75
CA SER A 109 15.04 1.18 15.92
C SER A 109 14.64 2.19 14.85
N LEU A 110 14.62 3.47 15.25
CA LEU A 110 14.56 4.61 14.33
C LEU A 110 15.89 4.72 13.58
N HIS A 111 16.00 4.02 12.45
CA HIS A 111 16.86 4.49 11.37
C HIS A 111 16.09 5.61 10.65
N PHE A 112 16.44 6.86 10.97
CA PHE A 112 15.97 8.01 10.22
C PHE A 112 16.51 7.91 8.78
N ASN A 113 15.65 7.55 7.83
CA ASN A 113 15.88 7.89 6.44
C ASN A 113 15.65 9.40 6.28
N PRO A 114 16.60 10.16 5.69
CA PRO A 114 16.43 11.60 5.49
C PRO A 114 15.29 11.85 4.50
N ILE A 115 14.25 12.53 4.97
CA ILE A 115 13.09 12.96 4.18
C ILE A 115 13.61 13.97 3.14
N THR A 116 13.65 13.56 1.87
CA THR A 116 14.24 14.32 0.77
C THR A 116 13.19 14.96 -0.16
N ASP A 117 11.90 14.69 0.05
CA ASP A 117 10.83 15.10 -0.88
C ASP A 117 9.70 15.88 -0.19
N ILE A 118 10.00 17.03 0.42
CA ILE A 118 8.96 17.99 0.82
C ILE A 118 8.84 19.03 -0.30
N LYS A 119 7.76 18.92 -1.08
CA LYS A 119 7.40 19.91 -2.10
C LYS A 119 7.18 21.28 -1.47
N THR A 120 7.70 22.31 -2.10
CA THR A 120 7.61 23.68 -1.59
C THR A 120 6.22 24.26 -1.84
N ILE A 121 5.79 25.21 -1.01
CA ILE A 121 4.48 25.90 -1.15
C ILE A 121 4.26 26.47 -2.57
N LYS A 122 5.34 26.89 -3.25
CA LYS A 122 5.30 27.36 -4.65
C LYS A 122 4.92 26.26 -5.65
N GLU A 123 5.25 25.00 -5.36
CA GLU A 123 4.88 23.87 -6.20
C GLU A 123 3.40 23.55 -6.06
N TYR A 124 2.83 23.66 -4.86
CA TYR A 124 1.39 23.53 -4.63
C TYR A 124 0.57 24.68 -5.24
N GLU A 125 1.06 25.92 -5.17
CA GLU A 125 0.40 27.06 -5.85
C GLU A 125 0.43 26.89 -7.39
N LYS A 126 1.53 26.35 -7.95
CA LYS A 126 1.59 25.99 -9.38
C LYS A 126 0.62 24.86 -9.75
N GLU A 127 0.39 23.93 -8.84
CA GLU A 127 -0.52 22.80 -9.04
C GLU A 127 -2.00 23.25 -9.01
N LEU A 128 -2.35 24.18 -8.13
CA LEU A 128 -3.69 24.79 -8.09
C LEU A 128 -4.00 25.63 -9.33
N GLU A 129 -3.02 26.37 -9.85
CA GLU A 129 -3.19 27.15 -11.09
C GLU A 129 -3.38 26.22 -12.30
N LYS A 130 -2.69 25.08 -12.32
CA LYS A 130 -2.84 24.03 -13.34
C LYS A 130 -4.24 23.40 -13.35
N LEU A 131 -4.75 23.03 -12.18
CA LEU A 131 -6.09 22.46 -12.05
C LEU A 131 -7.18 23.46 -12.51
N ARG A 132 -6.96 24.77 -12.33
CA ARG A 132 -7.86 25.80 -12.85
C ARG A 132 -7.81 25.91 -14.38
N SER A 133 -6.62 25.83 -14.99
CA SER A 133 -6.50 25.85 -16.46
C SER A 133 -7.07 24.59 -17.12
N GLU A 134 -6.94 23.43 -16.48
CA GLU A 134 -7.50 22.16 -17.00
C GLU A 134 -9.02 22.15 -16.93
N ASN A 135 -9.60 22.67 -15.85
CA ASN A 135 -11.06 22.78 -15.74
C ASN A 135 -11.63 23.70 -16.84
N PHE A 136 -10.89 24.74 -17.23
CA PHE A 136 -11.24 25.61 -18.34
C PHE A 136 -11.11 24.90 -19.70
N SER A 137 -10.04 24.13 -19.91
CA SER A 137 -9.78 23.39 -21.16
C SER A 137 -10.76 22.25 -21.38
N ILE A 138 -11.12 21.50 -20.34
CA ILE A 138 -12.13 20.42 -20.40
C ILE A 138 -13.51 20.99 -20.75
N LYS A 139 -13.86 22.16 -20.20
CA LYS A 139 -15.09 22.88 -20.59
C LYS A 139 -15.08 23.27 -22.07
N HIS A 140 -13.93 23.65 -22.59
CA HIS A 140 -13.76 24.04 -23.99
C HIS A 140 -13.81 22.82 -24.93
N GLU A 141 -13.17 21.71 -24.57
CA GLU A 141 -13.24 20.45 -25.34
C GLU A 141 -14.64 19.85 -25.36
N LEU A 142 -15.36 19.84 -24.23
CA LEU A 142 -16.75 19.40 -24.20
C LEU A 142 -17.68 20.27 -25.06
N SER A 143 -17.37 21.56 -25.17
CA SER A 143 -18.04 22.47 -26.11
C SER A 143 -17.72 22.09 -27.55
N TYR A 144 -16.46 21.80 -27.87
CA TYR A 144 -16.01 21.40 -29.21
C TYR A 144 -16.60 20.06 -29.68
N TYR A 145 -16.66 19.05 -28.79
CA TYR A 145 -17.26 17.76 -29.10
C TYR A 145 -18.79 17.82 -29.27
N LYS A 146 -19.47 18.79 -28.64
CA LYS A 146 -20.89 19.05 -28.90
C LYS A 146 -21.14 19.69 -30.26
N SER A 147 -20.17 20.44 -30.78
CA SER A 147 -20.26 21.13 -32.08
C SER A 147 -19.90 20.25 -33.29
N ASN A 148 -19.10 19.20 -33.12
CA ASN A 148 -18.63 18.32 -34.21
C ASN A 148 -19.36 16.94 -34.28
N ARG A 149 -20.69 16.93 -34.18
CA ARG A 149 -21.52 15.77 -34.57
C ARG A 149 -21.64 15.64 -36.11
N GLY A 150 -20.50 15.57 -36.80
CA GLY A 150 -20.44 15.35 -38.24
C GLY A 150 -19.54 14.16 -38.54
N GLU A 151 -20.15 13.07 -39.00
CA GLU A 151 -19.51 11.89 -39.61
C GLU A 151 -18.59 11.04 -38.71
N VAL A 152 -19.24 10.15 -37.97
CA VAL A 152 -18.63 8.92 -37.44
C VAL A 152 -18.02 8.12 -38.60
N SER A 153 -16.74 7.74 -38.43
CA SER A 153 -15.93 6.93 -39.35
C SER A 153 -16.71 5.73 -39.94
N PRO A 154 -16.55 5.44 -41.25
CA PRO A 154 -17.26 4.33 -41.92
C PRO A 154 -17.02 2.97 -41.26
N ASP A 155 -15.86 2.72 -40.66
CA ASP A 155 -15.56 1.46 -39.97
C ASP A 155 -16.38 1.28 -38.68
N ILE A 156 -16.69 2.38 -37.98
CA ILE A 156 -17.53 2.36 -36.78
C ILE A 156 -18.99 2.14 -37.16
N LYS A 157 -19.45 2.70 -38.29
CA LYS A 157 -20.79 2.42 -38.83
C LYS A 157 -20.93 0.95 -39.23
N GLN A 158 -19.92 0.38 -39.88
CA GLN A 158 -19.88 -1.03 -40.25
C GLN A 158 -19.96 -1.94 -39.01
N LEU A 159 -19.19 -1.62 -37.96
CA LEU A 159 -19.17 -2.40 -36.72
C LEU A 159 -20.52 -2.34 -35.97
N ILE A 160 -21.19 -1.19 -36.02
CA ILE A 160 -22.53 -1.00 -35.46
C ILE A 160 -23.54 -1.82 -36.26
N GLU A 161 -23.48 -1.79 -37.60
CA GLU A 161 -24.34 -2.61 -38.46
C GLU A 161 -24.14 -4.12 -38.24
N ASP A 162 -22.90 -4.58 -38.08
CA ASP A 162 -22.60 -5.99 -37.82
C ASP A 162 -23.05 -6.43 -36.43
N SER A 163 -22.96 -5.53 -35.44
CA SER A 163 -23.53 -5.74 -34.10
C SER A 163 -25.05 -5.83 -34.14
N HIS A 164 -25.71 -4.95 -34.92
CA HIS A 164 -27.17 -5.00 -35.11
C HIS A 164 -27.62 -6.31 -35.79
N ARG A 165 -26.92 -6.77 -36.83
CA ARG A 165 -27.22 -8.06 -37.48
C ARG A 165 -27.04 -9.23 -36.52
N SER A 166 -25.99 -9.19 -35.69
CA SER A 166 -25.75 -10.24 -34.69
C SER A 166 -26.84 -10.26 -33.62
N ILE A 167 -27.31 -9.09 -33.17
CA ILE A 167 -28.44 -8.96 -32.25
C ILE A 167 -29.72 -9.52 -32.88
N GLU A 168 -30.04 -9.19 -34.13
CA GLU A 168 -31.23 -9.73 -34.81
C GLU A 168 -31.20 -11.26 -34.97
N ILE A 169 -30.02 -11.84 -35.22
CA ILE A 169 -29.87 -13.30 -35.31
C ILE A 169 -30.15 -13.93 -33.94
N LEU A 170 -29.57 -13.38 -32.86
CA LEU A 170 -29.80 -13.86 -31.51
C LEU A 170 -31.26 -13.70 -31.06
N GLU A 171 -31.92 -12.62 -31.45
CA GLU A 171 -33.35 -12.41 -31.17
C GLU A 171 -34.23 -13.43 -31.91
N ARG A 172 -33.91 -13.75 -33.17
CA ARG A 172 -34.60 -14.81 -33.93
C ARG A 172 -34.38 -16.19 -33.32
N GLU A 173 -33.17 -16.52 -32.91
CA GLU A 173 -32.85 -17.80 -32.26
C GLU A 173 -33.57 -17.93 -30.91
N LYS A 174 -33.57 -16.85 -30.11
CA LYS A 174 -34.34 -16.79 -28.86
C LYS A 174 -35.83 -17.03 -29.11
N ALA A 175 -36.42 -16.40 -30.13
CA ALA A 175 -37.82 -16.59 -30.47
C ALA A 175 -38.13 -18.05 -30.91
N GLN A 176 -37.22 -18.68 -31.66
CA GLN A 176 -37.37 -20.09 -32.06
C GLN A 176 -37.27 -21.05 -30.88
N ILE A 177 -36.35 -20.81 -29.94
CA ILE A 177 -36.19 -21.63 -28.73
C ILE A 177 -37.42 -21.48 -27.83
N MET A 178 -37.91 -20.24 -27.64
CA MET A 178 -39.13 -19.99 -26.87
C MET A 178 -40.34 -20.71 -27.46
N LYS A 179 -40.50 -20.68 -28.78
CA LYS A 179 -41.57 -21.40 -29.47
C LYS A 179 -41.48 -22.91 -29.27
N LYS A 180 -40.29 -23.51 -29.39
CA LYS A 180 -40.08 -24.94 -29.12
C LYS A 180 -40.42 -25.31 -27.68
N TYR A 181 -40.01 -24.48 -26.72
CA TYR A 181 -40.34 -24.67 -25.31
C TYR A 181 -41.85 -24.60 -25.06
N GLU A 182 -42.55 -23.65 -25.68
CA GLU A 182 -44.01 -23.55 -25.60
C GLU A 182 -44.71 -24.78 -26.21
N ASP A 183 -44.24 -25.27 -27.35
CA ASP A 183 -44.77 -26.48 -28.00
C ASP A 183 -44.54 -27.73 -27.13
N ASP A 184 -43.37 -27.87 -26.50
CA ASP A 184 -43.05 -28.99 -25.58
C ASP A 184 -43.90 -28.92 -24.29
N VAL A 185 -44.09 -27.73 -23.73
CA VAL A 185 -44.98 -27.50 -22.58
C VAL A 185 -46.42 -27.81 -22.93
N LYS A 186 -46.88 -27.47 -24.13
CA LYS A 186 -48.22 -27.81 -24.61
C LYS A 186 -48.38 -29.32 -24.77
N CYS A 187 -47.42 -30.00 -25.42
CA CYS A 187 -47.44 -31.45 -25.61
C CYS A 187 -47.45 -32.21 -24.27
N THR A 188 -46.66 -31.74 -23.28
CA THR A 188 -46.64 -32.35 -21.95
C THR A 188 -47.95 -32.13 -21.19
N ARG A 189 -48.56 -30.94 -21.28
CA ARG A 189 -49.90 -30.69 -20.69
C ARG A 189 -50.98 -31.58 -21.30
N GLU A 190 -51.00 -31.74 -22.62
CA GLU A 190 -51.96 -32.62 -23.30
C GLU A 190 -51.78 -34.09 -22.87
N ARG A 191 -50.53 -34.55 -22.71
CA ARG A 191 -50.23 -35.89 -22.20
C ARG A 191 -50.69 -36.08 -20.74
N ILE A 192 -50.51 -35.08 -19.88
CA ILE A 192 -51.00 -35.11 -18.50
C ILE A 192 -52.54 -35.23 -18.48
N LEU A 193 -53.24 -34.39 -19.26
CA LEU A 193 -54.70 -34.44 -19.37
C LEU A 193 -55.21 -35.80 -19.86
N ALA A 194 -54.51 -36.42 -20.82
CA ALA A 194 -54.85 -37.77 -21.29
C ALA A 194 -54.70 -38.82 -20.17
N MET A 195 -53.62 -38.76 -19.40
CA MET A 195 -53.40 -39.65 -18.25
C MET A 195 -54.42 -39.40 -17.13
N GLU A 196 -54.79 -38.16 -16.85
CA GLU A 196 -55.82 -37.82 -15.86
C GLU A 196 -57.20 -38.36 -16.27
N ASN A 197 -57.56 -38.27 -17.55
CA ASN A 197 -58.80 -38.85 -18.06
C ASN A 197 -58.80 -40.38 -17.98
N GLU A 198 -57.67 -41.02 -18.28
CA GLU A 198 -57.53 -42.47 -18.12
C GLU A 198 -57.60 -42.89 -16.65
N ASN A 199 -56.98 -42.14 -15.74
CA ASN A 199 -57.10 -42.37 -14.30
C ASN A 199 -58.56 -42.24 -13.83
N LYS A 200 -59.30 -41.22 -14.30
CA LYS A 200 -60.75 -41.10 -14.02
C LYS A 200 -61.52 -42.32 -14.53
N ARG A 201 -61.22 -42.81 -15.73
CA ARG A 201 -61.84 -44.00 -16.32
C ARG A 201 -61.57 -45.25 -15.48
N LEU A 202 -60.32 -45.43 -15.03
CA LEU A 202 -59.92 -46.54 -14.18
C LEU A 202 -60.60 -46.49 -12.81
N VAL A 203 -60.70 -45.31 -12.18
CA VAL A 203 -61.45 -45.12 -10.93
C VAL A 203 -62.91 -45.52 -11.10
N MET A 204 -63.58 -45.08 -12.17
CA MET A 204 -64.96 -45.51 -12.46
C MET A 204 -65.11 -47.02 -12.71
N CYS A 205 -64.09 -47.69 -13.26
CA CYS A 205 -64.09 -49.14 -13.39
C CYS A 205 -63.93 -49.83 -12.03
N ILE A 206 -63.06 -49.32 -11.15
CA ILE A 206 -62.87 -49.84 -9.79
C ILE A 206 -64.16 -49.66 -8.97
N GLU A 207 -64.83 -48.51 -9.04
CA GLU A 207 -66.09 -48.27 -8.35
C GLU A 207 -67.21 -49.22 -8.82
N ARG A 208 -67.27 -49.51 -10.12
CA ARG A 208 -68.19 -50.52 -10.67
C ARG A 208 -67.87 -51.91 -10.16
N LEU A 209 -66.61 -52.33 -10.22
CA LEU A 209 -66.18 -53.63 -9.70
C LEU A 209 -66.45 -53.78 -8.20
N ASN A 210 -66.26 -52.73 -7.41
CA ASN A 210 -66.61 -52.74 -5.99
C ASN A 210 -68.12 -52.89 -5.78
N SER A 211 -68.94 -52.20 -6.57
CA SER A 211 -70.40 -52.33 -6.52
C SER A 211 -70.86 -53.74 -6.91
N ASP A 212 -70.22 -54.36 -7.91
CA ASP A 212 -70.48 -55.76 -8.31
C ASP A 212 -70.05 -56.75 -7.24
N ASN A 213 -68.91 -56.49 -6.58
CA ASN A 213 -68.42 -57.33 -5.51
C ASN A 213 -69.34 -57.28 -4.27
N GLU A 214 -69.88 -56.11 -3.93
CA GLU A 214 -70.89 -55.99 -2.88
C GLU A 214 -72.21 -56.68 -3.25
N ARG A 215 -72.63 -56.64 -4.52
CA ARG A 215 -73.76 -57.45 -5.02
C ARG A 215 -73.50 -58.96 -4.87
N MET A 216 -72.33 -59.43 -5.29
CA MET A 216 -71.97 -60.84 -5.14
C MET A 216 -71.89 -61.29 -3.67
N LYS A 217 -71.46 -60.42 -2.76
CA LYS A 217 -71.52 -60.70 -1.32
C LYS A 217 -72.96 -60.88 -0.84
N MET A 218 -73.89 -60.02 -1.26
CA MET A 218 -75.31 -60.15 -0.92
C MET A 218 -75.94 -61.42 -1.52
N ASP A 219 -75.60 -61.77 -2.76
CA ASP A 219 -76.08 -63.00 -3.41
C ASP A 219 -75.49 -64.26 -2.75
N ASN A 220 -74.22 -64.23 -2.33
CA ASN A 220 -73.62 -65.31 -1.53
C ASN A 220 -74.27 -65.44 -0.15
N GLN A 221 -74.70 -64.33 0.45
CA GLN A 221 -75.45 -64.33 1.71
C GLN A 221 -76.84 -64.98 1.52
N ARG A 222 -77.53 -64.68 0.41
CA ARG A 222 -78.79 -65.34 0.01
C ARG A 222 -78.63 -66.82 -0.35
N LEU A 223 -77.52 -67.21 -0.98
CA LEU A 223 -77.18 -68.60 -1.25
C LEU A 223 -76.92 -69.38 0.06
N GLY A 224 -76.32 -68.73 1.06
CA GLY A 224 -76.21 -69.27 2.42
C GLY A 224 -77.57 -69.50 3.09
N GLU A 225 -78.54 -68.61 2.88
CA GLU A 225 -79.91 -68.76 3.37
C GLU A 225 -80.71 -69.87 2.64
N LEU A 226 -80.49 -70.05 1.34
CA LEU A 226 -81.10 -71.12 0.54
C LEU A 226 -80.52 -72.50 0.89
N ILE A 227 -79.21 -72.59 1.14
CA ILE A 227 -78.56 -73.84 1.60
C ILE A 227 -79.04 -74.22 3.02
N ALA A 228 -79.35 -73.24 3.88
CA ALA A 228 -79.96 -73.47 5.19
C ALA A 228 -81.45 -73.88 5.11
N GLN A 229 -82.18 -73.52 4.05
CA GLN A 229 -83.56 -73.96 3.80
C GLN A 229 -83.66 -75.33 3.12
N GLN A 230 -82.58 -75.84 2.50
CA GLN A 230 -82.55 -77.11 1.76
C GLN A 230 -82.12 -78.33 2.59
N GLN A 231 -81.90 -78.16 3.90
CA GLN A 231 -81.64 -79.25 4.87
C GLN A 231 -82.85 -79.59 5.76
N GLY A 232 -84.07 -79.19 5.36
CA GLY A 232 -85.32 -79.41 6.13
C GLY A 232 -86.44 -80.16 5.39
N LEU A 233 -86.23 -80.65 4.17
CA LEU A 233 -87.27 -81.31 3.36
C LEU A 233 -86.66 -82.45 2.52
N ASP A 234 -86.53 -83.64 3.11
CA ASP A 234 -86.51 -84.93 2.39
C ASP A 234 -86.70 -86.11 3.36
N GLU A 235 -87.87 -86.18 4.02
CA GLU A 235 -88.39 -87.40 4.66
C GLU A 235 -89.92 -87.47 4.50
N SER A 236 -90.40 -87.96 3.35
CA SER A 236 -91.75 -88.50 3.20
C SER A 236 -91.92 -89.21 1.84
N ASN A 237 -91.86 -90.54 1.83
CA ASN A 237 -92.90 -91.37 1.18
C ASN A 237 -92.65 -92.90 1.26
N LYS A 238 -93.55 -93.53 2.03
CA LYS A 238 -94.36 -94.73 1.72
C LYS A 238 -93.82 -96.16 1.96
N VAL A 239 -94.47 -96.74 2.97
CA VAL A 239 -94.61 -98.15 3.37
C VAL A 239 -95.82 -98.81 2.66
N SER A 240 -95.82 -100.16 2.67
CA SER A 240 -96.93 -101.14 2.67
C SER A 240 -97.05 -101.96 1.37
N SER A 241 -97.36 -103.26 1.35
CA SER A 241 -98.22 -104.03 2.27
C SER A 241 -97.97 -105.55 2.21
N ALA A 242 -98.44 -106.26 3.24
CA ALA A 242 -98.46 -107.72 3.40
C ALA A 242 -99.80 -108.33 2.93
N HIS A 243 -99.83 -109.60 2.43
CA HIS A 243 -100.86 -110.65 2.73
C HIS A 243 -100.73 -111.94 1.86
N VAL A 244 -99.84 -112.92 2.12
CA VAL A 244 -99.96 -114.25 1.45
C VAL A 244 -99.34 -115.39 2.28
N VAL A 245 -100.08 -115.91 3.27
CA VAL A 245 -99.74 -117.17 3.99
C VAL A 245 -100.70 -118.32 3.61
N ALA A 246 -101.57 -118.12 2.61
CA ALA A 246 -102.52 -119.14 2.13
C ALA A 246 -102.23 -119.68 0.71
N GLU A 247 -101.13 -119.27 0.05
CA GLU A 247 -100.74 -119.71 -1.30
C GLU A 247 -99.65 -120.81 -1.26
N ASN A 248 -99.57 -121.56 -0.15
CA ASN A 248 -98.49 -122.52 0.15
C ASN A 248 -98.65 -123.90 -0.51
N GLU A 249 -99.67 -124.10 -1.35
CA GLU A 249 -99.78 -125.27 -2.23
C GLU A 249 -99.67 -124.94 -3.73
N ARG A 250 -99.81 -123.67 -4.14
CA ARG A 250 -99.49 -123.19 -5.50
C ARG A 250 -97.97 -122.99 -5.71
N LEU A 251 -97.23 -122.85 -4.60
CA LEU A 251 -95.79 -122.59 -4.54
C LEU A 251 -94.89 -123.71 -5.10
N LYS A 252 -95.37 -124.95 -5.31
CA LYS A 252 -94.58 -126.01 -5.96
C LYS A 252 -94.44 -125.88 -7.49
N SER A 253 -95.39 -125.22 -8.15
CA SER A 253 -95.33 -124.93 -9.61
C SER A 253 -94.55 -123.64 -9.88
N LEU A 254 -94.69 -122.64 -9.00
CA LEU A 254 -94.00 -121.34 -9.11
C LEU A 254 -92.48 -121.46 -8.90
N VAL A 255 -92.00 -122.38 -8.05
CA VAL A 255 -90.56 -122.58 -7.80
C VAL A 255 -89.77 -122.96 -9.06
N SER A 256 -90.37 -123.67 -10.02
CA SER A 256 -89.72 -123.99 -11.30
C SER A 256 -89.61 -122.77 -12.23
N GLN A 257 -90.59 -121.86 -12.20
CA GLN A 257 -90.57 -120.61 -12.97
C GLN A 257 -89.65 -119.57 -12.31
N MET A 258 -89.67 -119.49 -10.98
CA MET A 258 -88.77 -118.63 -10.20
C MET A 258 -87.30 -119.03 -10.36
N SER A 259 -86.96 -120.30 -10.57
CA SER A 259 -85.57 -120.70 -10.81
C SER A 259 -85.03 -120.15 -12.14
N HIS A 260 -85.90 -120.02 -13.16
CA HIS A 260 -85.52 -119.38 -14.42
C HIS A 260 -85.43 -117.85 -14.30
N ASP A 261 -86.37 -117.23 -13.57
CA ASP A 261 -86.37 -115.78 -13.32
C ASP A 261 -85.21 -115.34 -12.41
N VAL A 262 -84.81 -116.18 -11.45
CA VAL A 262 -83.64 -115.94 -10.59
C VAL A 262 -82.37 -115.96 -11.42
N LYS A 263 -82.20 -116.93 -12.34
CA LYS A 263 -81.06 -116.94 -13.28
C LYS A 263 -81.04 -115.72 -14.19
N SER A 264 -82.19 -115.34 -14.76
CA SER A 264 -82.29 -114.13 -15.60
C SER A 264 -81.98 -112.85 -14.81
N LYS A 265 -82.36 -112.78 -13.54
CA LYS A 265 -82.00 -111.65 -12.65
C LYS A 265 -80.55 -111.71 -12.20
N GLU A 266 -79.97 -112.90 -12.00
CA GLU A 266 -78.54 -113.07 -11.70
C GLU A 266 -77.69 -112.59 -12.87
N ASP A 267 -78.06 -112.93 -14.10
CA ASP A 267 -77.36 -112.46 -15.31
C ASP A 267 -77.53 -110.94 -15.49
N ALA A 268 -78.71 -110.39 -15.23
CA ALA A 268 -78.93 -108.94 -15.23
C ALA A 268 -78.11 -108.22 -14.14
N LEU A 269 -78.00 -108.80 -12.94
CA LEU A 269 -77.17 -108.26 -11.85
C LEU A 269 -75.69 -108.36 -12.19
N ARG A 270 -75.22 -109.42 -12.83
CA ARG A 270 -73.82 -109.53 -13.31
C ARG A 270 -73.52 -108.49 -14.40
N HIS A 271 -74.46 -108.24 -15.31
CA HIS A 271 -74.34 -107.16 -16.30
C HIS A 271 -74.37 -105.77 -15.64
N GLN A 272 -75.15 -105.60 -14.59
CA GLN A 272 -75.17 -104.36 -13.81
C GLN A 272 -73.87 -104.15 -13.00
N ASP A 273 -73.33 -105.21 -12.41
CA ASP A 273 -72.08 -105.18 -11.63
C ASP A 273 -70.87 -104.91 -12.53
N THR A 274 -70.82 -105.53 -13.71
CA THR A 274 -69.82 -105.21 -14.74
C THR A 274 -69.95 -103.77 -15.24
N ALA A 275 -71.17 -103.26 -15.46
CA ALA A 275 -71.39 -101.85 -15.80
C ALA A 275 -70.96 -100.90 -14.67
N TYR A 276 -71.15 -101.27 -13.40
CA TYR A 276 -70.66 -100.48 -12.27
C TYR A 276 -69.13 -100.52 -12.15
N GLN A 277 -68.50 -101.66 -12.41
CA GLN A 277 -67.04 -101.79 -12.43
C GLN A 277 -66.42 -100.99 -13.57
N GLU A 278 -67.01 -100.99 -14.76
CA GLU A 278 -66.60 -100.13 -15.88
C GLU A 278 -66.75 -98.66 -15.52
N LYS A 279 -67.88 -98.27 -14.91
CA LYS A 279 -68.09 -96.88 -14.49
C LYS A 279 -67.14 -96.42 -13.37
N LEU A 280 -66.81 -97.31 -12.43
CA LEU A 280 -65.77 -97.08 -11.43
C LEU A 280 -64.41 -96.86 -12.08
N ARG A 281 -64.07 -97.67 -13.08
CA ARG A 281 -62.83 -97.53 -13.84
C ARG A 281 -62.77 -96.20 -14.61
N GLU A 282 -63.86 -95.82 -15.28
CA GLU A 282 -63.96 -94.52 -15.95
C GLU A 282 -63.80 -93.33 -14.99
N LEU A 283 -64.43 -93.41 -13.80
CA LEU A 283 -64.28 -92.38 -12.77
C LEU A 283 -62.86 -92.32 -12.22
N GLN A 284 -62.19 -93.46 -12.08
CA GLN A 284 -60.81 -93.55 -11.63
C GLN A 284 -59.84 -93.00 -12.68
N ASP A 285 -60.00 -93.38 -13.94
CA ASP A 285 -59.23 -92.80 -15.06
C ASP A 285 -59.43 -91.28 -15.17
N ARG A 286 -60.65 -90.79 -14.90
CA ARG A 286 -60.95 -89.36 -14.84
C ARG A 286 -60.30 -88.68 -13.63
N ALA A 287 -60.31 -89.30 -12.46
CA ALA A 287 -59.63 -88.77 -11.27
C ALA A 287 -58.12 -88.67 -11.48
N ASP A 288 -57.50 -89.71 -12.06
CA ASP A 288 -56.09 -89.71 -12.42
C ASP A 288 -55.78 -88.65 -13.50
N GLY A 289 -56.70 -88.45 -14.44
CA GLY A 289 -56.62 -87.36 -15.43
C GLY A 289 -56.59 -85.98 -14.78
N MET A 290 -57.49 -85.72 -13.82
CA MET A 290 -57.54 -84.46 -13.08
C MET A 290 -56.32 -84.24 -12.19
N GLU A 291 -55.76 -85.30 -11.59
CA GLU A 291 -54.55 -85.17 -10.76
C GLU A 291 -53.33 -84.82 -11.62
N ARG A 292 -53.19 -85.41 -12.82
CA ARG A 292 -52.14 -85.01 -13.78
C ARG A 292 -52.30 -83.55 -14.22
N GLU A 293 -53.52 -83.11 -14.53
CA GLU A 293 -53.79 -81.71 -14.90
C GLU A 293 -53.44 -80.75 -13.75
N LYS A 294 -53.77 -81.11 -12.52
CA LYS A 294 -53.40 -80.35 -11.31
C LYS A 294 -51.88 -80.27 -11.12
N GLU A 295 -51.15 -81.36 -11.36
CA GLU A 295 -49.68 -81.36 -11.32
C GLU A 295 -49.08 -80.46 -12.40
N GLU A 296 -49.59 -80.52 -13.64
CA GLU A 296 -49.17 -79.66 -14.75
C GLU A 296 -49.44 -78.17 -14.47
N LEU A 297 -50.60 -77.84 -13.93
CA LEU A 297 -50.95 -76.49 -13.48
C LEU A 297 -50.05 -76.04 -12.32
N GLY A 298 -49.73 -76.93 -11.38
CA GLY A 298 -48.79 -76.66 -10.28
C GLY A 298 -47.38 -76.37 -10.77
N CYS A 299 -46.89 -77.13 -11.77
CA CYS A 299 -45.60 -76.86 -12.42
C CYS A 299 -45.62 -75.53 -13.20
N SER A 300 -46.73 -75.20 -13.86
CA SER A 300 -46.88 -73.94 -14.58
C SER A 300 -46.92 -72.74 -13.65
N LEU A 301 -47.63 -72.83 -12.52
CA LEU A 301 -47.65 -71.80 -11.49
C LEU A 301 -46.26 -71.52 -10.92
N LYS A 302 -45.47 -72.56 -10.61
CA LYS A 302 -44.09 -72.40 -10.13
C LYS A 302 -43.23 -71.62 -11.13
N LYS A 303 -43.34 -71.92 -12.43
CA LYS A 303 -42.61 -71.18 -13.48
C LYS A 303 -42.99 -69.70 -13.49
N TYR A 304 -44.28 -69.39 -13.41
CA TYR A 304 -44.74 -67.99 -13.35
C TYR A 304 -44.30 -67.28 -12.06
N GLU A 305 -44.26 -67.97 -10.92
CA GLU A 305 -43.74 -67.41 -9.67
C GLU A 305 -42.25 -67.08 -9.77
N GLU A 306 -41.45 -67.95 -10.38
CA GLU A 306 -40.03 -67.73 -10.66
C GLU A 306 -39.81 -66.55 -11.61
N GLU A 307 -40.57 -66.49 -12.71
CA GLU A 307 -40.53 -65.36 -13.66
C GLU A 307 -40.90 -64.03 -12.99
N MET A 308 -41.98 -64.01 -12.19
CA MET A 308 -42.39 -62.84 -11.41
C MET A 308 -41.38 -62.45 -10.34
N GLY A 309 -40.67 -63.43 -9.76
CA GLY A 309 -39.52 -63.21 -8.88
C GLY A 309 -38.39 -62.47 -9.59
N GLY A 310 -37.98 -62.97 -10.76
CA GLY A 310 -36.95 -62.34 -11.59
C GLY A 310 -37.32 -60.92 -12.05
N LEU A 311 -38.59 -60.69 -12.43
CA LEU A 311 -39.08 -59.36 -12.79
C LEU A 311 -39.07 -58.38 -11.60
N ARG A 312 -39.44 -58.85 -10.39
CA ARG A 312 -39.37 -58.03 -9.18
C ARG A 312 -37.94 -57.63 -8.83
N GLU A 313 -37.00 -58.56 -8.95
CA GLU A 313 -35.58 -58.27 -8.74
C GLU A 313 -35.05 -57.27 -9.78
N ALA A 314 -35.41 -57.45 -11.05
CA ALA A 314 -35.05 -56.52 -12.12
C ALA A 314 -35.62 -55.10 -11.88
N LEU A 315 -36.86 -54.99 -11.39
CA LEU A 315 -37.45 -53.71 -11.01
C LEU A 315 -36.71 -53.06 -9.83
N GLY A 316 -36.40 -53.81 -8.77
CA GLY A 316 -35.61 -53.29 -7.64
C GLY A 316 -34.21 -52.80 -8.07
N ASN A 317 -33.55 -53.53 -8.97
CA ASN A 317 -32.27 -53.10 -9.56
C ASN A 317 -32.41 -51.83 -10.41
N ARG A 318 -33.54 -51.66 -11.11
CA ARG A 318 -33.82 -50.45 -11.88
C ARG A 318 -34.06 -49.25 -10.97
N ASP A 319 -34.83 -49.42 -9.89
CA ASP A 319 -35.13 -48.35 -8.94
C ASP A 319 -33.88 -47.88 -8.19
N THR A 320 -33.02 -48.80 -7.78
CA THR A 320 -31.72 -48.43 -7.18
C THR A 320 -30.81 -47.71 -8.17
N ARG A 321 -30.85 -48.06 -9.47
CA ARG A 321 -30.12 -47.33 -10.52
C ARG A 321 -30.71 -45.94 -10.75
N LEU A 322 -32.04 -45.79 -10.74
CA LEU A 322 -32.71 -44.50 -10.86
C LEU A 322 -32.34 -43.57 -9.69
N ALA A 323 -32.38 -44.07 -8.45
CA ALA A 323 -31.97 -43.30 -7.28
C ALA A 323 -30.53 -42.77 -7.38
N LYS A 324 -29.59 -43.60 -7.88
CA LYS A 324 -28.19 -43.16 -8.13
C LYS A 324 -28.09 -42.10 -9.23
N LEU A 325 -28.90 -42.20 -10.28
CA LEU A 325 -28.92 -41.20 -11.35
C LEU A 325 -29.52 -39.87 -10.87
N GLU A 326 -30.53 -39.90 -10.01
CA GLU A 326 -31.11 -38.71 -9.38
C GLU A 326 -30.13 -38.03 -8.42
N GLU A 327 -29.36 -38.81 -7.66
CA GLU A 327 -28.27 -38.30 -6.83
C GLU A 327 -27.18 -37.63 -7.69
N TYR A 328 -26.73 -38.28 -8.75
CA TYR A 328 -25.77 -37.71 -9.70
C TYR A 328 -26.31 -36.44 -10.38
N GLY A 329 -27.60 -36.40 -10.72
CA GLY A 329 -28.26 -35.20 -11.25
C GLY A 329 -28.20 -34.03 -10.27
N ARG A 330 -28.48 -34.26 -8.99
CA ARG A 330 -28.38 -33.24 -7.94
C ARG A 330 -26.95 -32.72 -7.74
N GLU A 331 -25.95 -33.62 -7.80
CA GLU A 331 -24.54 -33.22 -7.72
C GLU A 331 -24.12 -32.35 -8.91
N LEU A 332 -24.54 -32.72 -10.12
CA LEU A 332 -24.29 -31.91 -11.33
C LEU A 332 -24.95 -30.54 -11.24
N GLU A 333 -26.21 -30.46 -10.80
CA GLU A 333 -26.90 -29.17 -10.61
C GLU A 333 -26.18 -28.28 -9.60
N ALA A 334 -25.70 -28.86 -8.49
CA ALA A 334 -24.92 -28.12 -7.50
C ALA A 334 -23.59 -27.61 -8.10
N ALA A 335 -22.90 -28.45 -8.89
CA ALA A 335 -21.67 -28.07 -9.57
C ALA A 335 -21.88 -26.98 -10.63
N VAL A 336 -23.01 -27.02 -11.36
CA VAL A 336 -23.39 -25.98 -12.33
C VAL A 336 -23.63 -24.66 -11.61
N LYS A 337 -24.41 -24.65 -10.51
CA LYS A 337 -24.66 -23.43 -9.72
C LYS A 337 -23.37 -22.82 -9.15
N GLU A 338 -22.43 -23.65 -8.72
CA GLU A 338 -21.12 -23.18 -8.24
C GLU A 338 -20.31 -22.53 -9.38
N ARG A 339 -20.30 -23.16 -10.57
CA ARG A 339 -19.64 -22.58 -11.75
C ARG A 339 -20.28 -21.27 -12.20
N GLU A 340 -21.60 -21.17 -12.19
CA GLU A 340 -22.32 -19.94 -12.51
C GLU A 340 -21.94 -18.80 -11.55
N ARG A 341 -21.86 -19.10 -10.25
CA ARG A 341 -21.39 -18.14 -9.24
C ARG A 341 -19.95 -17.69 -9.52
N CYS A 342 -19.06 -18.63 -9.82
CA CYS A 342 -17.66 -18.33 -10.15
C CYS A 342 -17.54 -17.46 -11.42
N ILE A 343 -18.34 -17.74 -12.45
CA ILE A 343 -18.40 -16.91 -13.67
C ILE A 343 -18.88 -15.48 -13.34
N TYR A 344 -19.89 -15.34 -12.48
CA TYR A 344 -20.38 -14.03 -12.04
C TYR A 344 -19.28 -13.22 -11.33
N GLU A 345 -18.58 -13.83 -10.37
CA GLU A 345 -17.46 -13.19 -9.65
C GLU A 345 -16.30 -12.80 -10.59
N LEU A 346 -16.00 -13.63 -11.59
CA LEU A 346 -14.99 -13.31 -12.60
C LEU A 346 -15.40 -12.12 -13.48
N ARG A 347 -16.69 -12.03 -13.86
CA ARG A 347 -17.22 -10.89 -14.63
C ARG A 347 -17.19 -9.59 -13.82
N GLU A 348 -17.49 -9.62 -12.53
CA GLU A 348 -17.36 -8.44 -11.67
C GLU A 348 -15.89 -7.99 -11.58
N LYS A 349 -14.95 -8.92 -11.41
CA LYS A 349 -13.51 -8.60 -11.42
C LYS A 349 -13.06 -8.03 -12.76
N GLU A 350 -13.51 -8.61 -13.88
CA GLU A 350 -13.24 -8.09 -15.22
C GLU A 350 -13.76 -6.65 -15.39
N GLY A 351 -14.98 -6.37 -14.92
CA GLY A 351 -15.55 -5.02 -14.91
C GLY A 351 -14.74 -4.03 -14.07
N ALA A 352 -14.28 -4.44 -12.89
CA ALA A 352 -13.40 -3.63 -12.04
C ALA A 352 -12.06 -3.33 -12.74
N TYR A 353 -11.41 -4.35 -13.32
CA TYR A 353 -10.17 -4.17 -14.07
C TYR A 353 -10.33 -3.25 -15.27
N LYS A 354 -11.44 -3.35 -16.00
CA LYS A 354 -11.74 -2.45 -17.12
C LYS A 354 -11.86 -1.00 -16.66
N THR A 355 -12.54 -0.77 -15.53
CA THR A 355 -12.70 0.57 -14.94
C THR A 355 -11.35 1.15 -14.49
N ASP A 356 -10.48 0.33 -13.88
CA ASP A 356 -9.12 0.73 -13.51
C ASP A 356 -8.23 1.02 -14.72
N LEU A 357 -8.37 0.25 -15.80
CA LEU A 357 -7.69 0.50 -17.07
C LEU A 357 -8.12 1.83 -17.70
N GLU A 358 -9.41 2.14 -17.70
CA GLU A 358 -9.93 3.42 -18.20
C GLU A 358 -9.44 4.60 -17.36
N ARG A 359 -9.42 4.45 -16.03
CA ARG A 359 -8.88 5.47 -15.12
C ARG A 359 -7.39 5.73 -15.36
N THR A 360 -6.58 4.67 -15.40
CA THR A 360 -5.12 4.78 -15.64
C THR A 360 -4.80 5.32 -17.04
N ALA A 361 -5.60 4.98 -18.06
CA ALA A 361 -5.48 5.57 -19.38
C ALA A 361 -5.78 7.09 -19.36
N GLY A 362 -6.80 7.51 -18.59
CA GLY A 362 -7.11 8.92 -18.35
C GLY A 362 -5.96 9.68 -17.66
N GLU A 363 -5.42 9.11 -16.59
CA GLU A 363 -4.24 9.65 -15.87
C GLU A 363 -3.02 9.77 -16.80
N LEU A 364 -2.76 8.77 -17.64
CA LEU A 364 -1.66 8.80 -18.60
C LEU A 364 -1.85 9.88 -19.67
N SER A 365 -3.07 10.04 -20.19
CA SER A 365 -3.39 11.09 -21.16
C SER A 365 -3.18 12.49 -20.58
N TYR A 366 -3.58 12.68 -19.32
CA TYR A 366 -3.38 13.90 -18.56
C TYR A 366 -1.88 14.22 -18.37
N GLU A 367 -1.08 13.25 -17.91
CA GLU A 367 0.37 13.40 -17.76
C GLU A 367 1.06 13.72 -19.08
N GLN A 368 0.62 13.11 -20.19
CA GLN A 368 1.10 13.47 -21.52
C GLN A 368 0.77 14.92 -21.91
N GLY A 369 -0.41 15.42 -21.53
CA GLY A 369 -0.78 16.83 -21.68
C GLY A 369 0.17 17.76 -20.93
N LEU A 370 0.40 17.49 -19.65
CA LEU A 370 1.34 18.25 -18.81
C LEU A 370 2.77 18.21 -19.33
N ARG A 371 3.20 17.07 -19.89
CA ARG A 371 4.53 16.94 -20.49
C ARG A 371 4.68 17.86 -21.70
N ARG A 372 3.68 17.92 -22.59
CA ARG A 372 3.68 18.82 -23.74
C ARG A 372 3.70 20.29 -23.31
N GLU A 373 2.99 20.65 -22.24
CA GLU A 373 3.06 22.01 -21.68
C GLU A 373 4.45 22.37 -21.17
N ARG A 374 5.07 21.48 -20.39
CA ARG A 374 6.45 21.68 -19.90
C ARG A 374 7.44 21.77 -21.06
N GLU A 375 7.27 20.96 -22.11
CA GLU A 375 8.10 21.05 -23.32
C GLU A 375 7.96 22.40 -24.05
N ARG A 376 6.74 22.96 -24.11
CA ARG A 376 6.51 24.31 -24.62
C ARG A 376 7.18 25.38 -23.74
N GLU A 377 7.04 25.29 -22.41
CA GLU A 377 7.68 26.21 -21.46
C GLU A 377 9.21 26.17 -21.60
N ILE A 378 9.80 24.96 -21.68
CA ILE A 378 11.24 24.77 -21.95
C ILE A 378 11.63 25.39 -23.29
N GLY A 379 10.80 25.24 -24.33
CA GLY A 379 11.02 25.89 -25.64
C GLY A 379 11.09 27.41 -25.54
N MET A 380 10.16 28.03 -24.80
CA MET A 380 10.15 29.48 -24.57
C MET A 380 11.36 29.94 -23.76
N LEU A 381 11.71 29.23 -22.69
CA LEU A 381 12.88 29.55 -21.88
C LEU A 381 14.19 29.44 -22.69
N LYS A 382 14.31 28.43 -23.56
CA LYS A 382 15.45 28.30 -24.47
C LYS A 382 15.54 29.48 -25.44
N ALA A 383 14.41 29.94 -25.98
CA ALA A 383 14.38 31.12 -26.84
C ALA A 383 14.82 32.39 -26.08
N GLN A 384 14.34 32.59 -24.85
CA GLN A 384 14.75 33.71 -23.99
C GLN A 384 16.24 33.65 -23.65
N ILE A 385 16.78 32.47 -23.32
CA ILE A 385 18.21 32.29 -23.09
C ILE A 385 19.01 32.68 -24.33
N HIS A 386 18.57 32.27 -25.52
CA HIS A 386 19.24 32.60 -26.76
C HIS A 386 19.22 34.11 -27.05
N GLU A 387 18.11 34.78 -26.76
CA GLU A 387 18.00 36.24 -26.88
C GLU A 387 18.95 36.96 -25.92
N ILE A 388 19.00 36.54 -24.65
CA ILE A 388 19.93 37.08 -23.64
C ILE A 388 21.38 36.85 -24.06
N GLN A 389 21.72 35.66 -24.56
CA GLN A 389 23.05 35.36 -25.09
C GLN A 389 23.42 36.27 -26.27
N SER A 390 22.47 36.55 -27.17
CA SER A 390 22.68 37.51 -28.26
C SER A 390 22.92 38.94 -27.75
N ILE A 391 22.15 39.37 -26.75
CA ILE A 391 22.33 40.67 -26.09
C ILE A 391 23.71 40.76 -25.43
N LEU A 392 24.10 39.75 -24.64
CA LEU A 392 25.41 39.69 -24.00
C LEU A 392 26.54 39.74 -25.03
N GLY A 393 26.44 38.97 -26.11
CA GLY A 393 27.43 39.02 -27.20
C GLY A 393 27.48 40.37 -27.93
N ARG A 394 26.42 41.19 -27.90
CA ARG A 394 26.48 42.59 -28.37
C ARG A 394 27.25 43.47 -27.36
N TYR A 395 26.93 43.38 -26.08
CA TYR A 395 27.62 44.14 -25.04
C TYR A 395 29.09 43.78 -24.95
N GLU A 396 29.47 42.51 -25.02
CA GLU A 396 30.88 42.07 -25.02
C GLU A 396 31.66 42.71 -26.17
N ARG A 397 31.09 42.73 -27.38
CA ARG A 397 31.70 43.41 -28.53
C ARG A 397 31.81 44.91 -28.33
N GLU A 398 30.83 45.53 -27.67
CA GLU A 398 30.86 46.96 -27.36
C GLU A 398 31.92 47.29 -26.30
N PHE A 399 32.02 46.49 -25.24
CA PHE A 399 33.08 46.58 -24.23
C PHE A 399 34.47 46.44 -24.87
N GLU A 400 34.65 45.48 -25.79
CA GLU A 400 35.93 45.29 -26.47
C GLU A 400 36.29 46.48 -27.36
N ARG A 401 35.31 47.08 -28.05
CA ARG A 401 35.53 48.34 -28.80
C ARG A 401 35.94 49.48 -27.87
N ILE A 402 35.26 49.65 -26.73
CA ILE A 402 35.59 50.70 -25.75
C ILE A 402 36.99 50.47 -25.18
N ARG A 403 37.34 49.23 -24.85
CA ARG A 403 38.69 48.85 -24.38
C ARG A 403 39.75 49.22 -25.41
N SER A 404 39.59 48.81 -26.66
CA SER A 404 40.52 49.14 -27.76
C SER A 404 40.65 50.66 -27.95
N GLN A 405 39.54 51.42 -27.90
CA GLN A 405 39.59 52.89 -27.95
C GLN A 405 40.33 53.51 -26.76
N ALA A 406 40.17 52.95 -25.56
CA ALA A 406 40.87 53.41 -24.37
C ALA A 406 42.39 53.14 -24.49
N GLU A 407 42.79 51.95 -24.95
CA GLU A 407 44.19 51.60 -25.20
C GLU A 407 44.82 52.50 -26.27
N ASP A 408 44.11 52.78 -27.38
CA ASP A 408 44.58 53.69 -28.41
C ASP A 408 44.81 55.11 -27.88
N LYS A 409 43.87 55.62 -27.07
CA LYS A 409 44.00 56.92 -26.39
C LYS A 409 45.15 56.93 -25.40
N GLU A 410 45.31 55.86 -24.61
CA GLU A 410 46.41 55.73 -23.67
C GLU A 410 47.76 55.72 -24.39
N ASN A 411 47.88 54.96 -25.48
CA ASN A 411 49.08 54.91 -26.31
C ASN A 411 49.39 56.26 -26.95
N ALA A 412 48.37 56.98 -27.42
CA ALA A 412 48.52 58.35 -27.92
C ALA A 412 49.01 59.32 -26.82
N MET A 413 48.46 59.21 -25.60
CA MET A 413 48.91 60.00 -24.46
C MET A 413 50.35 59.66 -24.05
N ARG A 414 50.72 58.37 -24.00
CA ARG A 414 52.11 57.93 -23.74
C ARG A 414 53.09 58.50 -24.77
N LYS A 415 52.76 58.43 -26.07
CA LYS A 415 53.60 59.03 -27.13
C LYS A 415 53.75 60.55 -26.95
N ARG A 416 52.67 61.24 -26.58
CA ARG A 416 52.69 62.69 -26.31
C ARG A 416 53.53 63.03 -25.08
N LEU A 417 53.39 62.27 -24.00
CA LEU A 417 54.22 62.39 -22.80
C LEU A 417 55.70 62.17 -23.12
N GLN A 418 56.02 61.11 -23.88
CA GLN A 418 57.40 60.84 -24.29
C GLN A 418 58.00 62.00 -25.08
N SER A 419 57.24 62.57 -26.04
CA SER A 419 57.66 63.76 -26.78
C SER A 419 57.85 65.00 -25.89
N LEU A 420 56.98 65.20 -24.89
CA LEU A 420 57.13 66.29 -23.93
C LEU A 420 58.36 66.11 -23.04
N CYS A 421 58.62 64.90 -22.54
CA CYS A 421 59.84 64.60 -21.79
C CYS A 421 61.10 64.84 -22.64
N SER A 422 61.09 64.47 -23.93
CA SER A 422 62.22 64.77 -24.82
C SER A 422 62.46 66.28 -24.93
N LYS A 423 61.40 67.08 -25.11
CA LYS A 423 61.48 68.55 -25.16
C LYS A 423 61.93 69.15 -23.83
N GLU A 424 61.48 68.61 -22.72
CA GLU A 424 61.91 69.01 -21.38
C GLU A 424 63.42 68.77 -21.20
N SER A 425 63.93 67.61 -21.59
CA SER A 425 65.38 67.33 -21.59
C SER A 425 66.17 68.26 -22.52
N GLU A 426 65.64 68.60 -23.69
CA GLU A 426 66.25 69.59 -24.60
C GLU A 426 66.32 70.99 -23.97
N LEU A 427 65.22 71.43 -23.35
CA LEU A 427 65.14 72.70 -22.61
C LEU A 427 66.10 72.73 -21.42
N GLU A 428 66.18 71.65 -20.65
CA GLU A 428 67.09 71.52 -19.52
C GLU A 428 68.55 71.55 -19.98
N SER A 429 68.87 70.89 -21.10
CA SER A 429 70.20 70.96 -21.72
C SER A 429 70.55 72.40 -22.15
N PHE A 430 69.61 73.08 -22.81
CA PHE A 430 69.77 74.48 -23.22
C PHE A 430 69.99 75.40 -22.01
N TYR A 431 69.16 75.29 -20.98
CA TYR A 431 69.25 76.12 -19.77
C TYR A 431 70.57 75.86 -19.03
N ASN A 432 70.99 74.61 -18.89
CA ASN A 432 72.29 74.25 -18.31
C ASN A 432 73.47 74.82 -19.12
N GLN A 433 73.35 74.91 -20.45
CA GLN A 433 74.36 75.52 -21.29
C GLN A 433 74.43 77.05 -21.11
N GLU A 434 73.28 77.72 -21.00
CA GLU A 434 73.21 79.15 -20.68
C GLU A 434 73.77 79.45 -19.29
N VAL A 435 73.39 78.69 -18.27
CA VAL A 435 73.92 78.83 -16.91
C VAL A 435 75.44 78.72 -16.91
N LYS A 436 76.02 77.74 -17.61
CA LYS A 436 77.48 77.61 -17.75
C LYS A 436 78.14 78.81 -18.43
N LYS A 437 77.49 79.42 -19.44
CA LYS A 437 77.99 80.66 -20.07
C LYS A 437 77.99 81.81 -19.07
N TYR A 438 76.89 82.01 -18.36
CA TYR A 438 76.79 83.07 -17.35
C TYR A 438 77.74 82.86 -16.17
N GLU A 439 77.96 81.62 -15.73
CA GLU A 439 78.97 81.29 -14.72
C GLU A 439 80.38 81.64 -15.21
N ALA A 440 80.71 81.34 -16.46
CA ALA A 440 81.99 81.70 -17.06
C ALA A 440 82.18 83.23 -17.13
N GLU A 441 81.17 83.97 -17.59
CA GLU A 441 81.18 85.44 -17.62
C GLU A 441 81.31 86.05 -16.22
N ASN A 442 80.58 85.51 -15.23
CA ASN A 442 80.64 85.98 -13.85
C ASN A 442 82.03 85.70 -13.23
N ASN A 443 82.64 84.57 -13.53
CA ASN A 443 84.00 84.26 -13.09
C ASN A 443 85.03 85.20 -13.73
N GLU A 444 84.87 85.52 -15.02
CA GLU A 444 85.71 86.50 -15.71
C GLU A 444 85.55 87.90 -15.09
N LEU A 445 84.32 88.35 -14.84
CA LEU A 445 84.04 89.61 -14.14
C LEU A 445 84.65 89.64 -12.73
N LYS A 446 84.54 88.55 -11.97
CA LYS A 446 85.20 88.42 -10.66
C LYS A 446 86.72 88.55 -10.77
N ASN A 447 87.33 87.93 -11.77
CA ASN A 447 88.77 88.02 -12.02
C ASN A 447 89.17 89.46 -12.36
N GLN A 448 88.44 90.12 -13.26
CA GLN A 448 88.66 91.52 -13.61
C GLN A 448 88.50 92.45 -12.39
N PHE A 449 87.47 92.23 -11.58
CA PHE A 449 87.26 92.96 -10.34
C PHE A 449 88.43 92.75 -9.35
N HIS A 450 88.93 91.52 -9.25
CA HIS A 450 90.07 91.21 -8.38
C HIS A 450 91.36 91.92 -8.85
N ILE A 451 91.62 91.93 -10.16
CA ILE A 451 92.74 92.69 -10.76
C ILE A 451 92.59 94.18 -10.45
N LEU A 452 91.41 94.74 -10.63
CA LEU A 452 91.13 96.16 -10.38
C LEU A 452 91.30 96.51 -8.90
N LYS A 453 90.80 95.66 -8.00
CA LYS A 453 90.96 95.78 -6.55
C LYS A 453 92.44 95.81 -6.16
N ASN A 454 93.25 94.90 -6.72
CA ASN A 454 94.69 94.84 -6.45
C ASN A 454 95.42 96.08 -6.98
N ARG A 455 95.05 96.58 -8.16
CA ARG A 455 95.55 97.85 -8.70
C ARG A 455 95.21 99.03 -7.81
N TYR A 456 93.96 99.15 -7.38
CA TYR A 456 93.51 100.20 -6.47
C TYR A 456 94.29 100.17 -5.16
N GLN A 457 94.46 98.99 -4.55
CA GLN A 457 95.27 98.82 -3.35
C GLN A 457 96.74 99.22 -3.55
N HIS A 458 97.32 98.92 -4.71
CA HIS A 458 98.69 99.31 -5.03
C HIS A 458 98.84 100.83 -5.15
N ILE A 459 97.93 101.48 -5.89
CA ILE A 459 97.90 102.95 -6.03
C ILE A 459 97.71 103.62 -4.66
N MET A 460 96.80 103.08 -3.82
CA MET A 460 96.59 103.59 -2.47
C MET A 460 97.85 103.46 -1.60
N ARG A 461 98.61 102.35 -1.71
CA ARG A 461 99.91 102.23 -1.02
C ARG A 461 100.92 103.26 -1.52
N GLN A 462 101.05 103.43 -2.83
CA GLN A 462 101.94 104.45 -3.41
C GLN A 462 101.57 105.87 -2.95
N ALA A 463 100.28 106.21 -2.90
CA ALA A 463 99.81 107.49 -2.41
C ALA A 463 100.14 107.70 -0.92
N ILE A 464 99.97 106.65 -0.09
CA ILE A 464 100.36 106.67 1.33
C ILE A 464 101.88 106.89 1.46
N ASP A 465 102.69 106.18 0.68
CA ASP A 465 104.17 106.31 0.70
C ASP A 465 104.63 107.72 0.27
N CYS A 466 103.97 108.32 -0.75
CA CYS A 466 104.24 109.71 -1.15
C CYS A 466 103.89 110.73 -0.05
N VAL A 467 102.78 110.53 0.66
CA VAL A 467 102.37 111.38 1.79
C VAL A 467 103.35 111.22 2.96
N PHE A 468 103.84 110.01 3.23
CA PHE A 468 104.87 109.77 4.25
C PHE A 468 106.20 110.46 3.90
N PHE A 469 106.63 110.42 2.64
CA PHE A 469 107.86 111.08 2.18
C PHE A 469 107.79 112.62 2.29
N GLU A 470 106.66 113.23 1.94
CA GLU A 470 106.42 114.68 2.13
C GLU A 470 106.38 115.06 3.63
N ALA A 471 105.74 114.25 4.48
CA ALA A 471 105.70 114.47 5.92
C ALA A 471 107.10 114.39 6.58
N GLU A 472 108.01 113.58 6.02
CA GLU A 472 109.39 113.44 6.48
C GLU A 472 110.26 114.66 6.12
N LYS A 473 110.03 115.30 4.97
CA LYS A 473 110.65 116.60 4.61
C LYS A 473 110.19 117.75 5.50
N VAL A 474 108.90 117.81 5.84
CA VAL A 474 108.34 118.86 6.72
C VAL A 474 108.88 118.75 8.16
N ARG A 475 109.21 117.54 8.61
CA ARG A 475 109.85 117.29 9.92
C ARG A 475 111.28 117.82 9.99
N GLY A 476 112.07 117.71 8.90
CA GLY A 476 113.43 118.28 8.82
C GLY A 476 113.47 119.82 8.88
N VAL A 477 112.53 120.49 8.20
CA VAL A 477 112.45 121.98 8.20
C VAL A 477 112.01 122.53 9.57
N LYS A 478 111.27 121.75 10.36
CA LYS A 478 110.78 122.14 11.68
C LYS A 478 111.89 122.19 12.75
N GLU A 479 112.94 121.38 12.63
CA GLU A 479 114.06 121.36 13.59
C GLU A 479 115.07 122.49 13.38
N ASP A 480 115.23 122.98 12.14
CA ASP A 480 116.09 124.13 11.82
C ASP A 480 115.45 125.48 12.21
N ILE A 481 114.13 125.59 12.13
CA ILE A 481 113.37 126.79 12.57
C ILE A 481 113.42 126.96 14.11
N LEU A 482 113.53 125.86 14.87
CA LEU A 482 113.59 125.92 16.34
C LEU A 482 114.95 126.41 16.88
N ARG A 483 116.05 126.28 16.12
CA ARG A 483 117.37 126.83 16.51
C ARG A 483 117.53 128.33 16.25
N LEU A 484 116.86 128.87 15.22
CA LEU A 484 116.83 130.31 14.91
C LEU A 484 115.88 131.11 15.84
N ARG A 485 114.87 130.45 16.42
CA ARG A 485 113.87 131.08 17.29
C ARG A 485 114.37 131.38 18.72
N GLY A 486 115.47 130.75 19.16
CA GLY A 486 116.08 130.99 20.47
C GLY A 486 116.87 132.31 20.59
N SER A 487 117.35 132.85 19.47
CA SER A 487 118.21 134.05 19.47
C SER A 487 117.45 135.38 19.29
N ILE A 488 116.16 135.33 18.90
CA ILE A 488 115.36 136.52 18.56
C ILE A 488 114.35 136.92 19.66
N CYS A 489 113.96 136.02 20.56
CA CYS A 489 112.92 136.31 21.57
C CYS A 489 113.41 136.97 22.87
N LYS A 490 114.69 137.37 22.98
CA LYS A 490 115.19 138.24 24.07
C LYS A 490 115.01 139.75 23.82
N LEU A 491 114.46 140.16 22.66
CA LEU A 491 114.39 141.58 22.25
C LEU A 491 113.00 142.19 22.08
N ILE A 492 111.90 141.48 22.38
CA ILE A 492 110.55 142.06 22.24
C ILE A 492 109.66 141.67 23.42
N VAL A 493 110.02 142.18 24.61
CA VAL A 493 109.02 142.63 25.59
C VAL A 493 108.62 144.05 25.18
N LEU A 494 107.35 144.41 25.32
CA LEU A 494 106.72 145.71 25.00
C LEU A 494 106.42 146.01 23.52
N LYS A 495 105.41 145.34 22.97
CA LYS A 495 104.52 145.97 21.96
C LYS A 495 103.15 145.28 21.89
N ASN A 496 102.26 145.68 22.81
CA ASN A 496 100.81 145.92 22.60
C ASN A 496 99.97 144.81 21.93
N SER A 497 99.05 144.15 22.65
CA SER A 497 97.68 144.62 22.97
C SER A 497 96.73 144.69 21.75
N ILE A 498 95.55 144.05 21.92
CA ILE A 498 94.26 144.16 21.19
C ILE A 498 93.84 142.95 20.32
N ALA A 499 92.82 142.27 20.86
CA ALA A 499 91.56 141.73 20.28
C ALA A 499 91.59 140.84 19.01
N GLY A 500 90.69 139.88 18.82
CA GLY A 500 89.49 139.51 19.56
C GLY A 500 88.66 138.51 18.75
N ASP A 501 87.91 137.70 19.48
CA ASP A 501 86.68 136.95 19.15
C ASP A 501 86.22 136.85 17.67
N ARG A 502 85.89 135.61 17.27
CA ARG A 502 84.54 135.36 16.73
C ARG A 502 83.83 134.27 17.55
N ARG A 503 82.80 134.75 18.22
CA ARG A 503 81.87 134.11 19.14
C ARG A 503 80.89 133.17 18.44
N ARG A 504 80.45 132.19 19.25
CA ARG A 504 79.22 131.38 19.15
C ARG A 504 77.95 132.24 18.98
N ALA A 505 76.90 131.67 18.39
CA ALA A 505 75.47 131.79 18.79
C ALA A 505 74.55 131.25 17.66
N LEU A 506 73.37 130.67 17.87
CA LEU A 506 72.56 130.29 19.04
C LEU A 506 71.33 129.49 18.53
N GLU A 507 70.76 128.67 19.43
CA GLU A 507 69.30 128.39 19.61
C GLU A 507 68.54 127.61 18.51
N ASP A 508 67.59 126.71 18.75
CA ASP A 508 66.86 126.30 19.95
C ASP A 508 66.08 124.99 19.65
N LYS A 509 65.89 124.12 20.65
CA LYS A 509 64.60 123.45 20.97
C LYS A 509 64.77 122.37 22.04
N SER A 510 64.78 122.86 23.27
CA SER A 510 64.40 122.15 24.49
C SER A 510 62.90 121.83 24.49
N ALA A 511 62.50 120.62 24.09
CA ALA A 511 61.14 120.12 24.33
C ALA A 511 60.95 118.57 24.24
N LEU A 512 62.00 117.75 24.27
CA LEU A 512 61.85 116.28 24.01
C LEU A 512 62.68 115.37 24.93
N SER A 513 63.06 115.86 26.12
CA SER A 513 63.89 115.11 27.08
C SER A 513 63.08 114.47 28.22
N HIS A 514 61.89 114.99 28.55
CA HIS A 514 61.07 114.47 29.65
C HIS A 514 60.00 113.44 29.24
N GLU A 515 59.64 113.35 27.96
CA GLU A 515 58.69 112.32 27.47
C GLU A 515 59.39 111.02 27.08
N LYS A 516 60.66 111.11 26.66
CA LYS A 516 61.51 109.96 26.30
C LYS A 516 61.91 109.10 27.52
N LYS A 517 61.94 109.70 28.72
CA LYS A 517 62.25 109.00 29.97
C LYS A 517 61.03 108.28 30.55
N ARG A 518 59.82 108.85 30.36
CA ARG A 518 58.56 108.25 30.80
C ARG A 518 58.09 107.11 29.88
N LEU A 519 58.27 107.24 28.56
CA LEU A 519 57.95 106.18 27.60
C LEU A 519 58.94 105.00 27.63
N ALA A 520 60.19 105.21 28.05
CA ALA A 520 61.18 104.13 28.23
C ALA A 520 60.92 103.29 29.49
N GLU A 521 60.33 103.88 30.54
CA GLU A 521 59.93 103.19 31.78
C GLU A 521 58.60 102.43 31.60
N GLU A 522 57.64 102.95 30.82
CA GLU A 522 56.40 102.23 30.47
C GLU A 522 56.65 101.04 29.50
N LEU A 523 57.62 101.15 28.58
CA LEU A 523 58.00 100.05 27.67
C LEU A 523 58.65 98.87 28.40
N GLU A 524 59.33 99.09 29.52
CA GLU A 524 60.00 98.04 30.27
C GLU A 524 59.10 97.35 31.31
N VAL A 525 58.06 98.06 31.77
CA VAL A 525 56.94 97.47 32.52
C VAL A 525 56.05 96.60 31.60
N LEU A 526 55.76 97.04 30.37
CA LEU A 526 54.99 96.26 29.39
C LEU A 526 55.76 95.06 28.83
N LYS A 527 57.09 95.16 28.64
CA LYS A 527 57.93 93.99 28.26
C LYS A 527 58.02 92.94 29.37
N SER A 528 57.99 93.35 30.64
CA SER A 528 58.04 92.43 31.78
C SER A 528 56.66 91.85 32.17
N GLU A 529 55.54 92.41 31.68
CA GLU A 529 54.20 91.80 31.74
C GLU A 529 53.91 90.86 30.56
N VAL A 530 54.39 91.18 29.34
CA VAL A 530 54.30 90.27 28.17
C VAL A 530 55.21 89.04 28.34
N ALA A 531 56.34 89.16 29.04
CA ALA A 531 57.18 88.02 29.41
C ALA A 531 56.54 87.14 30.49
N ARG A 532 55.81 87.72 31.46
CA ARG A 532 55.08 86.96 32.50
C ARG A 532 53.81 86.26 31.97
N ALA A 533 53.17 86.79 30.93
CA ALA A 533 52.02 86.16 30.26
C ALA A 533 52.41 85.02 29.28
N LYS A 534 53.69 84.90 28.90
CA LYS A 534 54.20 83.81 28.05
C LYS A 534 54.72 82.59 28.81
N GLU A 535 54.80 82.63 30.14
CA GLU A 535 55.47 81.57 30.92
C GLU A 535 54.59 80.79 31.90
N LYS A 536 53.27 81.01 31.94
CA LYS A 536 52.37 80.16 32.73
C LYS A 536 51.03 79.93 32.04
N GLU A 537 51.00 78.94 31.17
CA GLU A 537 49.81 78.09 30.97
C GLU A 537 50.25 76.76 30.36
N THR A 538 51.02 75.99 31.13
CA THR A 538 51.15 74.56 30.85
C THR A 538 49.77 73.94 31.04
N LEU A 539 49.21 73.41 29.95
CA LEU A 539 47.97 72.63 29.99
C LEU A 539 48.11 71.56 31.08
N PRO A 540 47.10 71.39 31.97
CA PRO A 540 47.12 70.36 33.00
C PRO A 540 47.47 68.99 32.40
N GLU A 541 48.23 68.17 33.11
CA GLU A 541 48.70 66.85 32.63
C GLU A 541 47.58 65.96 32.08
N ARG A 542 46.35 66.14 32.61
CA ARG A 542 45.14 65.48 32.13
C ARG A 542 44.76 65.87 30.69
N CYS A 543 44.94 67.14 30.33
CA CYS A 543 44.72 67.65 28.98
C CYS A 543 45.84 67.20 28.02
N MET A 544 47.08 67.10 28.48
CA MET A 544 48.19 66.56 27.67
C MET A 544 48.02 65.06 27.36
N LYS A 545 47.56 64.27 28.35
CA LYS A 545 47.20 62.85 28.13
C LYS A 545 46.03 62.72 27.14
N PHE A 546 45.05 63.62 27.20
CA PHE A 546 43.94 63.64 26.26
C PHE A 546 44.39 64.01 24.83
N LEU A 547 45.21 65.05 24.66
CA LEU A 547 45.75 65.45 23.36
C LEU A 547 46.62 64.34 22.72
N ASN A 548 47.46 63.66 23.51
CA ASN A 548 48.20 62.50 23.04
C ASN A 548 47.29 61.32 22.69
N SER A 549 46.15 61.12 23.39
CA SER A 549 45.21 60.03 23.10
C SER A 549 44.44 60.22 21.78
N ILE A 550 44.37 61.45 21.27
CA ILE A 550 43.77 61.80 19.98
C ILE A 550 44.81 62.05 18.87
N GLY A 551 46.09 61.73 19.13
CA GLY A 551 47.16 61.74 18.13
C GLY A 551 47.87 63.07 17.90
N LEU A 552 47.64 64.08 18.76
CA LEU A 552 48.34 65.37 18.69
C LEU A 552 49.54 65.38 19.63
N SER A 553 50.69 65.85 19.13
CA SER A 553 51.89 65.97 19.94
C SER A 553 51.83 67.25 20.79
N GLY A 554 52.18 67.17 22.08
CA GLY A 554 52.03 68.26 23.05
C GLY A 554 52.83 69.55 22.78
N ASN A 555 53.54 69.64 21.66
CA ASN A 555 54.32 70.80 21.21
C ASN A 555 53.69 71.52 19.99
N GLU A 556 52.52 71.10 19.52
CA GLU A 556 51.86 71.74 18.38
C GLU A 556 51.23 73.09 18.75
N ASP A 557 51.31 74.06 17.82
CA ASP A 557 50.69 75.38 17.97
C ASP A 557 49.17 75.25 18.21
N ARG A 558 48.61 76.14 19.05
CA ARG A 558 47.18 76.20 19.38
C ARG A 558 46.30 76.22 18.11
N SER A 559 46.77 76.85 17.02
CA SER A 559 46.04 76.83 15.74
C SER A 559 45.95 75.43 15.12
N SER A 560 47.01 74.63 15.23
CA SER A 560 47.04 73.23 14.74
C SER A 560 46.06 72.36 15.53
N VAL A 561 46.04 72.53 16.85
CA VAL A 561 45.12 71.81 17.75
C VAL A 561 43.66 72.16 17.41
N VAL A 562 43.33 73.43 17.23
CA VAL A 562 41.97 73.88 16.87
C VAL A 562 41.55 73.35 15.49
N MET A 563 42.45 73.35 14.50
CA MET A 563 42.17 72.79 13.18
C MET A 563 41.94 71.27 13.21
N HIS A 564 42.68 70.55 14.05
CA HIS A 564 42.50 69.12 14.24
C HIS A 564 41.15 68.80 14.90
N PHE A 565 40.75 69.56 15.92
CA PHE A 565 39.41 69.44 16.52
C PHE A 565 38.29 69.81 15.55
N ALA A 566 38.47 70.85 14.73
CA ALA A 566 37.48 71.22 13.72
C ALA A 566 37.32 70.11 12.66
N LYS A 567 38.42 69.48 12.24
CA LYS A 567 38.40 68.33 11.33
C LYS A 567 37.73 67.11 11.96
N MET A 568 38.12 66.74 13.18
CA MET A 568 37.48 65.66 13.93
C MET A 568 35.98 65.89 14.14
N HIS A 569 35.58 67.12 14.46
CA HIS A 569 34.17 67.49 14.61
C HIS A 569 33.40 67.32 13.30
N SER A 570 33.97 67.74 12.17
CA SER A 570 33.36 67.52 10.84
C SER A 570 33.18 66.03 10.54
N GLU A 571 34.23 65.22 10.74
CA GLU A 571 34.19 63.77 10.50
C GLU A 571 33.19 63.07 11.43
N LEU A 572 33.06 63.52 12.69
CA LEU A 572 32.09 62.98 13.63
C LEU A 572 30.66 63.33 13.22
N MET A 573 30.41 64.57 12.78
CA MET A 573 29.10 65.01 12.31
C MET A 573 28.67 64.27 11.04
N ASP A 574 29.59 64.00 10.12
CA ASP A 574 29.30 63.20 8.93
C ASP A 574 28.94 61.75 9.29
N ARG A 575 29.67 61.14 10.24
CA ARG A 575 29.32 59.80 10.77
C ARG A 575 27.96 59.78 11.47
N ILE A 576 27.65 60.80 12.26
CA ILE A 576 26.35 60.91 12.93
C ILE A 576 25.22 60.98 11.89
N ARG A 577 25.36 61.76 10.82
CA ARG A 577 24.35 61.82 9.75
C ARG A 577 24.15 60.49 9.03
N VAL A 578 25.23 59.73 8.79
CA VAL A 578 25.14 58.39 8.20
C VAL A 578 24.38 57.45 9.14
N MET A 579 24.71 57.45 10.43
CA MET A 579 23.99 56.63 11.43
C MET A 579 22.51 57.04 11.56
N GLU A 580 22.19 58.33 11.55
CA GLU A 580 20.80 58.81 11.58
C GLU A 580 20.00 58.31 10.37
N LYS A 581 20.62 58.28 9.19
CA LYS A 581 20.02 57.73 7.97
C LYS A 581 19.81 56.22 8.08
N GLU A 582 20.81 55.47 8.55
CA GLU A 582 20.71 54.02 8.75
C GLU A 582 19.66 53.66 9.81
N ILE A 583 19.59 54.41 10.91
CA ILE A 583 18.56 54.25 11.94
C ILE A 583 17.17 54.54 11.35
N GLY A 584 17.02 55.55 10.49
CA GLY A 584 15.77 55.82 9.79
C GLY A 584 15.33 54.66 8.89
N GLU A 585 16.26 54.07 8.14
CA GLU A 585 16.02 52.92 7.27
C GLU A 585 15.68 51.65 8.07
N ILE A 586 16.40 51.37 9.16
CA ILE A 586 16.12 50.25 10.07
C ILE A 586 14.76 50.40 10.74
N THR A 587 14.42 51.61 11.19
CA THR A 587 13.14 51.90 11.86
C THR A 587 11.98 51.75 10.88
N TYR A 588 12.12 52.28 9.66
CA TYR A 588 11.15 52.11 8.57
C TYR A 588 10.95 50.63 8.21
N PHE A 589 12.05 49.85 8.15
CA PHE A 589 11.99 48.42 7.88
C PHE A 589 11.31 47.64 9.03
N ALA A 590 11.53 48.03 10.29
CA ALA A 590 10.92 47.40 11.45
C ALA A 590 9.42 47.70 11.58
N GLU A 591 8.99 48.93 11.30
CA GLU A 591 7.58 49.33 11.39
C GLU A 591 6.73 48.75 10.24
N ASN A 592 7.24 48.73 9.01
CA ASN A 592 6.50 48.17 7.88
C ASN A 592 6.45 46.63 7.84
N ASN A 593 7.37 45.93 8.52
CA ASN A 593 7.36 44.46 8.55
C ASN A 593 6.63 43.86 9.75
N LYS A 594 6.28 44.63 10.79
CA LYS A 594 5.65 44.11 12.02
C LYS A 594 4.29 43.44 11.76
N ASN A 595 3.46 44.06 10.92
CA ASN A 595 2.12 43.53 10.58
C ASN A 595 2.18 42.44 9.50
N VAL A 596 3.10 42.56 8.54
CA VAL A 596 3.26 41.59 7.45
C VAL A 596 3.85 40.28 7.97
N LEU A 597 4.85 40.33 8.86
CA LEU A 597 5.40 39.13 9.49
C LEU A 597 4.39 38.45 10.41
N HIS A 598 3.66 39.19 11.25
CA HIS A 598 2.68 38.57 12.15
C HIS A 598 1.54 37.86 11.39
N ILE A 599 1.00 38.47 10.34
CA ILE A 599 -0.05 37.85 9.51
C ILE A 599 0.51 36.66 8.71
N ARG A 600 1.73 36.79 8.17
CA ARG A 600 2.39 35.69 7.45
C ARG A 600 2.67 34.50 8.37
N THR A 601 3.15 34.75 9.58
CA THR A 601 3.42 33.71 10.58
C THR A 601 2.14 33.03 11.05
N LEU A 602 1.06 33.80 11.28
CA LEU A 602 -0.26 33.21 11.61
C LEU A 602 -0.82 32.35 10.47
N ARG A 603 -0.71 32.79 9.21
CA ARG A 603 -1.14 31.97 8.06
C ARG A 603 -0.29 30.71 7.91
N LEU A 604 1.02 30.80 8.18
CA LEU A 604 1.90 29.64 8.23
C LEU A 604 1.46 28.66 9.31
N LEU A 605 1.09 29.15 10.49
CA LEU A 605 0.61 28.32 11.60
C LEU A 605 -0.73 27.63 11.27
N ASP A 606 -1.66 28.36 10.64
CA ASP A 606 -2.94 27.82 10.18
C ASP A 606 -2.76 26.76 9.09
N ASN A 607 -1.89 27.03 8.11
CA ASN A 607 -1.58 26.06 7.06
C ASN A 607 -0.92 24.81 7.65
N PHE A 608 0.04 24.99 8.57
CA PHE A 608 0.70 23.88 9.25
C PHE A 608 -0.30 23.04 10.06
N THR A 609 -1.23 23.68 10.76
CA THR A 609 -2.25 22.97 11.54
C THR A 609 -3.23 22.21 10.64
N ARG A 610 -3.56 22.77 9.47
CA ARG A 610 -4.41 22.10 8.48
C ARG A 610 -3.71 20.91 7.82
N GLU A 611 -2.45 21.08 7.42
CA GLU A 611 -1.62 19.99 6.89
C GLU A 611 -1.39 18.89 7.92
N PHE A 612 -1.10 19.26 9.17
CA PHE A 612 -0.96 18.30 10.26
C PHE A 612 -2.25 17.51 10.50
N SER A 613 -3.41 18.18 10.39
CA SER A 613 -4.71 17.52 10.52
C SER A 613 -4.97 16.55 9.36
N SER A 614 -4.64 16.94 8.12
CA SER A 614 -4.73 16.06 6.94
C SER A 614 -3.82 14.83 7.09
N ALA A 615 -2.56 15.05 7.45
CA ALA A 615 -1.59 13.98 7.67
C ALA A 615 -2.05 13.02 8.79
N LYS A 616 -2.68 13.55 9.84
CA LYS A 616 -3.28 12.73 10.89
C LYS A 616 -4.42 11.85 10.34
N THR A 617 -5.30 12.40 9.51
CA THR A 617 -6.39 11.63 8.88
C THR A 617 -5.84 10.54 7.97
N GLU A 618 -4.85 10.84 7.12
CA GLU A 618 -4.19 9.86 6.25
C GLU A 618 -3.51 8.74 7.06
N LEU A 619 -2.91 9.09 8.20
CA LEU A 619 -2.32 8.11 9.11
C LEU A 619 -3.37 7.18 9.73
N GLU A 620 -4.53 7.73 10.12
CA GLU A 620 -5.65 6.96 10.65
C GLU A 620 -6.25 6.02 9.58
N GLU A 621 -6.36 6.47 8.33
CA GLU A 621 -6.78 5.63 7.20
C GLU A 621 -5.77 4.50 6.91
N CYS A 622 -4.47 4.82 6.91
CA CYS A 622 -3.41 3.81 6.78
C CYS A 622 -3.49 2.77 7.90
N LYS A 623 -3.71 3.21 9.15
CA LYS A 623 -3.90 2.30 10.29
C LYS A 623 -5.10 1.38 10.08
N ALA A 624 -6.24 1.93 9.66
CA ALA A 624 -7.45 1.13 9.39
C ALA A 624 -7.23 0.12 8.26
N TYR A 625 -6.50 0.50 7.21
CA TYR A 625 -6.12 -0.40 6.12
C TYR A 625 -5.23 -1.54 6.61
N LEU A 626 -4.21 -1.25 7.42
CA LEU A 626 -3.32 -2.26 8.00
C LEU A 626 -4.07 -3.22 8.92
N GLU A 627 -5.02 -2.72 9.72
CA GLU A 627 -5.89 -3.55 10.56
C GLU A 627 -6.80 -4.47 9.72
N LYS A 628 -7.34 -3.97 8.60
CA LYS A 628 -8.10 -4.78 7.64
C LYS A 628 -7.21 -5.88 7.04
N LYS A 629 -6.01 -5.54 6.57
CA LYS A 629 -5.05 -6.51 6.01
C LYS A 629 -4.61 -7.56 7.03
N ASN A 630 -4.41 -7.17 8.29
CA ASN A 630 -4.12 -8.11 9.36
C ASN A 630 -5.28 -9.09 9.62
N ARG A 631 -6.53 -8.63 9.51
CA ARG A 631 -7.70 -9.53 9.60
C ARG A 631 -7.76 -10.51 8.43
N GLU A 632 -7.56 -10.05 7.19
CA GLU A 632 -7.48 -10.89 6.00
C GLU A 632 -6.38 -11.95 6.12
N ILE A 633 -5.18 -11.57 6.59
CA ILE A 633 -4.07 -12.50 6.82
C ILE A 633 -4.43 -13.54 7.88
N LYS A 634 -5.13 -13.17 8.97
CA LYS A 634 -5.58 -14.12 9.98
C LYS A 634 -6.59 -15.13 9.42
N VAL A 635 -7.50 -14.70 8.54
CA VAL A 635 -8.45 -15.60 7.86
C VAL A 635 -7.71 -16.56 6.93
N ALA A 636 -6.84 -16.04 6.05
CA ALA A 636 -6.06 -16.86 5.13
C ALA A 636 -5.18 -17.90 5.86
N LYS A 637 -4.62 -17.55 7.03
CA LYS A 637 -3.89 -18.50 7.88
C LYS A 637 -4.79 -19.62 8.42
N LYS A 638 -6.02 -19.31 8.83
CA LYS A 638 -6.99 -20.33 9.28
C LYS A 638 -7.39 -21.26 8.14
N GLU A 639 -7.70 -20.71 6.98
CA GLU A 639 -8.04 -21.48 5.78
C GLU A 639 -6.89 -22.39 5.35
N LYS A 640 -5.65 -21.89 5.38
CA LYS A 640 -4.46 -22.71 5.11
C LYS A 640 -4.38 -23.91 6.05
N ILE A 641 -4.55 -23.69 7.36
CA ILE A 641 -4.53 -24.78 8.35
C ILE A 641 -5.66 -25.79 8.07
N GLU A 642 -6.84 -25.33 7.67
CA GLU A 642 -7.95 -26.21 7.31
C GLU A 642 -7.65 -27.03 6.05
N PHE A 643 -7.06 -26.42 5.02
CA PHE A 643 -6.61 -27.12 3.82
C PHE A 643 -5.52 -28.14 4.13
N ASP A 644 -4.53 -27.79 4.94
CA ASP A 644 -3.47 -28.72 5.38
C ASP A 644 -4.08 -29.92 6.13
N ASN A 645 -5.11 -29.70 6.95
CA ASN A 645 -5.82 -30.78 7.63
C ASN A 645 -6.60 -31.67 6.66
N LYS A 646 -7.31 -31.09 5.69
CA LYS A 646 -8.01 -31.84 4.63
C LYS A 646 -7.03 -32.66 3.80
N LEU A 647 -5.89 -32.09 3.45
CA LEU A 647 -4.81 -32.77 2.74
C LEU A 647 -4.29 -33.97 3.53
N ARG A 648 -4.01 -33.81 4.83
CA ARG A 648 -3.58 -34.92 5.71
C ARG A 648 -4.62 -36.04 5.84
N VAL A 649 -5.91 -35.72 5.74
CA VAL A 649 -6.98 -36.74 5.74
C VAL A 649 -7.00 -37.48 4.40
N ALA A 650 -6.87 -36.75 3.29
CA ALA A 650 -6.80 -37.34 1.95
C ALA A 650 -5.57 -38.24 1.79
N GLU A 651 -4.41 -37.83 2.29
CA GLU A 651 -3.18 -38.62 2.30
C GLU A 651 -3.34 -39.93 3.09
N ARG A 652 -3.92 -39.86 4.30
CA ARG A 652 -4.24 -41.06 5.08
C ARG A 652 -5.16 -42.03 4.33
N LYS A 653 -6.21 -41.50 3.69
CA LYS A 653 -7.14 -42.31 2.89
C LYS A 653 -6.47 -42.93 1.67
N ARG A 654 -5.55 -42.20 1.02
CA ARG A 654 -4.72 -42.74 -0.07
C ARG A 654 -3.87 -43.90 0.44
N ASP A 655 -3.21 -43.74 1.58
CA ASP A 655 -2.32 -44.77 2.14
C ASP A 655 -3.12 -46.01 2.59
N GLU A 656 -4.33 -45.83 3.13
CA GLU A 656 -5.27 -46.93 3.42
C GLU A 656 -5.67 -47.70 2.16
N LEU A 657 -6.05 -46.99 1.08
CA LEU A 657 -6.38 -47.60 -0.20
C LEU A 657 -5.18 -48.31 -0.82
N GLN A 658 -3.98 -47.74 -0.72
CA GLN A 658 -2.72 -48.36 -1.13
C GLN A 658 -2.52 -49.70 -0.41
N ASN A 659 -2.72 -49.73 0.92
CA ASN A 659 -2.62 -50.95 1.72
C ASN A 659 -3.69 -51.99 1.37
N VAL A 660 -4.91 -51.57 1.03
CA VAL A 660 -5.95 -52.46 0.51
C VAL A 660 -5.55 -53.06 -0.83
N LEU A 661 -5.02 -52.25 -1.76
CA LEU A 661 -4.54 -52.73 -3.05
C LEU A 661 -3.40 -53.74 -2.93
N VAL A 662 -2.45 -53.50 -2.03
CA VAL A 662 -1.37 -54.46 -1.74
C VAL A 662 -1.95 -55.78 -1.24
N ARG A 663 -2.87 -55.75 -0.25
CA ARG A 663 -3.52 -56.96 0.26
C ARG A 663 -4.33 -57.71 -0.80
N MET A 664 -5.04 -56.99 -1.68
CA MET A 664 -5.75 -57.62 -2.80
C MET A 664 -4.79 -58.29 -3.78
N ARG A 665 -3.67 -57.63 -4.09
CA ARG A 665 -2.62 -58.19 -4.95
C ARG A 665 -2.02 -59.46 -4.35
N ASP A 666 -1.73 -59.46 -3.05
CA ASP A 666 -1.18 -60.63 -2.36
C ASP A 666 -2.17 -61.81 -2.37
N ARG A 667 -3.46 -61.54 -2.14
CA ARG A 667 -4.52 -62.55 -2.25
C ARG A 667 -4.63 -63.10 -3.67
N TYR A 668 -4.62 -62.22 -4.68
CA TYR A 668 -4.65 -62.62 -6.08
C TYR A 668 -3.48 -63.55 -6.42
N ASN A 669 -2.26 -63.16 -6.04
CA ASN A 669 -1.05 -63.97 -6.25
C ASN A 669 -1.15 -65.33 -5.54
N SER A 670 -1.74 -65.38 -4.34
CA SER A 670 -1.98 -66.64 -3.62
C SER A 670 -2.96 -67.56 -4.37
N VAL A 671 -4.09 -67.02 -4.83
CA VAL A 671 -5.08 -67.76 -5.61
C VAL A 671 -4.49 -68.23 -6.93
N GLU A 672 -3.72 -67.38 -7.60
CA GLU A 672 -3.02 -67.74 -8.84
C GLU A 672 -2.06 -68.91 -8.62
N LYS A 673 -1.29 -68.89 -7.51
CA LYS A 673 -0.40 -69.99 -7.14
C LYS A 673 -1.17 -71.29 -6.87
N GLU A 674 -2.30 -71.22 -6.16
CA GLU A 674 -3.17 -72.39 -5.93
C GLU A 674 -3.73 -72.96 -7.23
N LEU A 675 -4.18 -72.10 -8.15
CA LEU A 675 -4.69 -72.51 -9.46
C LEU A 675 -3.60 -73.17 -10.30
N ARG A 676 -2.37 -72.66 -10.28
CA ARG A 676 -1.21 -73.30 -10.91
C ARG A 676 -0.96 -74.70 -10.33
N CYS A 677 -0.94 -74.85 -9.01
CA CYS A 677 -0.80 -76.16 -8.35
C CYS A 677 -1.92 -77.13 -8.76
N LYS A 678 -3.18 -76.67 -8.79
CA LYS A 678 -4.32 -77.50 -9.23
C LYS A 678 -4.18 -77.91 -10.70
N SER A 679 -3.75 -76.99 -11.57
CA SER A 679 -3.48 -77.27 -12.99
C SER A 679 -2.38 -78.33 -13.17
N GLU A 680 -1.32 -78.28 -12.36
CA GLU A 680 -0.27 -79.31 -12.35
C GLU A 680 -0.81 -80.67 -11.91
N ILE A 681 -1.67 -80.71 -10.88
CA ILE A 681 -2.31 -81.95 -10.42
C ILE A 681 -3.22 -82.52 -11.51
N ILE A 682 -4.05 -81.69 -12.15
CA ILE A 682 -4.90 -82.10 -13.27
C ILE A 682 -4.06 -82.65 -14.40
N SER A 683 -2.95 -82.00 -14.75
CA SER A 683 -2.03 -82.46 -15.81
C SER A 683 -1.41 -83.83 -15.46
N LYS A 684 -1.05 -84.05 -14.19
CA LYS A 684 -0.56 -85.35 -13.68
C LYS A 684 -1.64 -86.44 -13.70
N LEU A 685 -2.90 -86.08 -13.39
CA LEU A 685 -4.02 -87.02 -13.46
C LEU A 685 -4.37 -87.36 -14.92
N GLN A 686 -4.37 -86.38 -15.82
CA GLN A 686 -4.58 -86.60 -17.25
C GLN A 686 -3.52 -87.53 -17.85
N THR A 687 -2.24 -87.33 -17.50
CA THR A 687 -1.17 -88.24 -17.94
C THR A 687 -1.35 -89.65 -17.39
N LYS A 688 -1.76 -89.82 -16.13
CA LYS A 688 -2.09 -91.15 -15.56
C LYS A 688 -3.29 -91.80 -16.22
N ILE A 689 -4.37 -91.06 -16.48
CA ILE A 689 -5.56 -91.55 -17.18
C ILE A 689 -5.16 -92.00 -18.58
N ASN A 690 -4.46 -91.16 -19.34
CA ASN A 690 -4.01 -91.51 -20.68
C ASN A 690 -3.12 -92.77 -20.68
N ALA A 691 -2.25 -92.94 -19.69
CA ALA A 691 -1.44 -94.14 -19.53
C ALA A 691 -2.24 -95.40 -19.13
N HIS A 692 -3.44 -95.27 -18.58
CA HIS A 692 -4.30 -96.39 -18.20
C HIS A 692 -5.24 -96.83 -19.35
N PHE A 693 -5.48 -95.94 -20.31
CA PHE A 693 -6.29 -96.20 -21.51
C PHE A 693 -5.45 -96.42 -22.78
N SER A 694 -4.13 -96.41 -22.66
CA SER A 694 -3.17 -96.84 -23.69
C SER A 694 -2.64 -98.22 -23.32
#